data_AF-A0A395NPZ0-F1
#
_entry.id   AF-A0A395NPZ0-F1
#
_cell.length_a   1.000
_cell.length_b   1.000
_cell.length_c   1.000
_cell.angle_alpha   90.00
_cell.angle_beta   90.00
_cell.angle_gamma   90.00
#
_symmetry.space_group_name_H-M   'P 1'
#
loop_
_entity.id
_entity.type
_entity.pdbx_description
1 polymer ?
#
loop_
_entity_poly.entity_id
_entity_poly.type
_entity_poly.pdbx_seq_one_letter_code
_entity_poly.pdbx_strand_id
1 'polypeptide(L)'
;MTSSSGEEEPMNYARLACEPCRKGKRRCDRALPRCQLCARKGAQCVYVSRQRSRQVQIQSEDRLTATTTPNTLSSSSANISRPDSRVDGQLPQPASFANPVTSNETATTTAIYFIAPHIFRQAQLELPRIHPSIPANLSPFENEPSHIRNIAYTFFDSIHWWMPIISKKGFFAHLLNPLSQRRSELGLLIICMQLYCAPDLNPETGALDVSALYHNAKRLHFEAAGVLSLRVLQAGILLALYEVGQAIYPAAYLTVGSCARYGMAIGVDNLREESLDQYGGARPMSEVEERRRAWWTILFLDRFLNISNPNKPLSTKIPTFDDLLPVDDKLWDDGTAKPSDAFSISQGFTLEMGMFSRLGQATYMLSQALDLVSPDNHQNIIERNQQIDQLRRTLHALITVSNAEATARELRTCAGFCPQLSICSSTIFLLQEYEWQVAGNNMGLVPNYVSTRDTSDETLSTLDHLATTSQGFRDQMIDTTSVLVATPFLAHVAYQATAFLIRLSRGVPDDIIAGRISLFKGLLKDIVPRWKMAGIYLGILEAQEITTASEAACGPRPLSSTELLELAVSSLLLEEGKNCRHNFDGLGADNAKPLEAYFATRLLPEPCLAALSSRQLLSVTGPDAAKFLQGIITANVVSSKGEPRTDAFYTGFLNATGRVLHDVFIYPVRGGSGPSAQDGDGFLIEVDRAQINVLAKYIKRYKLRAKVALRTIESGEIAVWHAWNDTPGSQLNIASDDSRIVFEDPRAPGLGYRIIQLAGQKPPEVDIDQAPEEAYTIRRYLHGVAEGQDEILREQALPLESNMEHMNGVDFHKGCYVGQELTIRTKHRGVVRKRILPCVIYEKDKAAPPSLHYEPESGSPEALTADMIPTETSIGRSGKRGRSAGKWLRGVGNIGLGLCRLEIMTDVVLPGEQAAATFKDGDEFELEWGEEDNKSSVKVKAFVPDWLRRGLEEQQR
;
A
#
# COMPACT_ATOMS: atom_id res chain seq x y z
N MET A 1 75.92 7.71 -0.67
CA MET A 1 76.41 6.66 -1.59
C MET A 1 76.14 5.33 -0.89
N THR A 2 75.33 4.38 -1.33
CA THR A 2 74.52 4.16 -2.53
C THR A 2 73.47 3.13 -2.12
N SER A 3 72.30 3.24 -2.72
CA SER A 3 71.13 2.36 -2.67
C SER A 3 71.41 0.92 -3.09
N SER A 4 70.66 -0.03 -2.52
CA SER A 4 70.11 -1.15 -3.28
C SER A 4 68.81 -1.64 -2.63
N SER A 5 67.71 -1.30 -3.30
CA SER A 5 66.36 -1.81 -3.15
C SER A 5 66.26 -3.21 -3.74
N GLY A 6 65.77 -4.18 -2.97
CA GLY A 6 65.30 -5.47 -3.51
C GLY A 6 63.89 -5.30 -4.06
N GLU A 7 63.72 -5.47 -5.36
CA GLU A 7 62.43 -5.55 -6.03
C GLU A 7 61.80 -6.93 -5.75
N GLU A 8 60.65 -6.97 -5.05
CA GLU A 8 59.76 -8.14 -5.04
C GLU A 8 58.76 -8.01 -6.21
N GLU A 9 58.81 -8.94 -7.17
CA GLU A 9 57.87 -9.02 -8.29
C GLU A 9 56.42 -9.31 -7.81
N PRO A 10 55.39 -8.76 -8.47
CA PRO A 10 53.99 -9.00 -8.11
C PRO A 10 53.54 -10.42 -8.51
N MET A 11 53.24 -11.28 -7.52
CA MET A 11 52.67 -12.60 -7.77
C MET A 11 51.25 -12.51 -8.38
N ASN A 12 51.11 -13.08 -9.58
CA ASN A 12 49.86 -13.12 -10.35
C ASN A 12 48.89 -14.18 -9.78
N TYR A 13 47.74 -13.74 -9.26
CA TYR A 13 46.67 -14.63 -8.76
C TYR A 13 45.45 -14.64 -9.67
N ALA A 14 44.83 -15.81 -9.86
CA ALA A 14 43.58 -15.95 -10.60
C ALA A 14 42.37 -15.51 -9.77
N ARG A 15 41.38 -14.86 -10.41
CA ARG A 15 40.13 -14.41 -9.74
C ARG A 15 39.28 -15.57 -9.18
N LEU A 16 39.34 -16.75 -9.79
CA LEU A 16 38.55 -17.92 -9.42
C LEU A 16 39.45 -19.10 -9.04
N ALA A 17 38.94 -20.01 -8.22
CA ALA A 17 39.59 -21.29 -7.98
C ALA A 17 39.69 -22.11 -9.28
N CYS A 18 40.82 -22.81 -9.48
CA CYS A 18 41.00 -23.67 -10.64
C CYS A 18 39.97 -24.80 -10.68
N GLU A 19 39.70 -25.30 -11.88
CA GLU A 19 38.67 -26.31 -12.12
C GLU A 19 38.85 -27.61 -11.29
N PRO A 20 40.07 -28.18 -11.13
CA PRO A 20 40.26 -29.39 -10.34
C PRO A 20 39.96 -29.19 -8.86
N CYS A 21 40.39 -28.08 -8.26
CA CYS A 21 40.11 -27.77 -6.86
C CYS A 21 38.62 -27.50 -6.64
N ARG A 22 37.95 -26.86 -7.61
CA ARG A 22 36.50 -26.63 -7.58
C ARG A 22 35.72 -27.94 -7.66
N LYS A 23 36.05 -28.83 -8.60
CA LYS A 23 35.44 -30.17 -8.72
C LYS A 23 35.70 -31.04 -7.50
N GLY A 24 36.92 -30.96 -6.93
CA GLY A 24 37.30 -31.71 -5.74
C GLY A 24 36.81 -31.12 -4.41
N LYS A 25 36.11 -29.97 -4.42
CA LYS A 25 35.69 -29.21 -3.22
C LYS A 25 36.84 -28.99 -2.21
N ARG A 26 38.04 -28.67 -2.70
CA ARG A 26 39.24 -28.38 -1.88
C ARG A 26 39.66 -26.92 -2.02
N ARG A 27 40.32 -26.39 -0.99
CA ARG A 27 40.81 -24.99 -0.97
C ARG A 27 41.89 -24.78 -2.04
N CYS A 28 41.75 -23.73 -2.84
CA CYS A 28 42.68 -23.33 -3.90
C CYS A 28 43.31 -21.99 -3.55
N ASP A 29 44.63 -21.92 -3.58
CA ASP A 29 45.46 -20.72 -3.34
C ASP A 29 45.51 -19.76 -4.55
N ARG A 30 45.03 -20.22 -5.72
CA ARG A 30 44.81 -19.42 -6.93
C ARG A 30 46.07 -18.83 -7.57
N ALA A 31 47.26 -19.28 -7.17
CA ALA A 31 48.51 -18.89 -7.83
C ALA A 31 48.51 -19.28 -9.32
N LEU A 32 49.00 -18.38 -10.18
CA LEU A 32 49.27 -18.65 -11.60
C LEU A 32 50.74 -19.02 -11.79
N PRO A 33 51.08 -19.91 -12.73
CA PRO A 33 50.18 -20.61 -13.66
C PRO A 33 49.47 -21.84 -13.05
N ARG A 34 49.89 -22.32 -11.87
CA ARG A 34 49.29 -23.49 -11.19
C ARG A 34 49.19 -23.25 -9.69
N CYS A 35 48.06 -23.61 -9.09
CA CYS A 35 47.90 -23.54 -7.64
C CYS A 35 48.74 -24.61 -6.92
N GLN A 36 49.20 -24.34 -5.70
CA GLN A 36 50.07 -25.25 -4.93
C GLN A 36 49.44 -26.63 -4.69
N LEU A 37 48.11 -26.69 -4.56
CA LEU A 37 47.41 -27.97 -4.35
C LEU A 37 47.46 -28.84 -5.63
N CYS A 38 47.27 -28.24 -6.80
CA CYS A 38 47.40 -28.95 -8.08
C CYS A 38 48.85 -29.30 -8.39
N ALA A 39 49.81 -28.44 -8.02
CA ALA A 39 51.24 -28.70 -8.19
C ALA A 39 51.68 -29.94 -7.40
N ARG A 40 51.32 -30.02 -6.11
CA ARG A 40 51.64 -31.18 -5.25
C ARG A 40 50.99 -32.48 -5.71
N LYS A 41 49.80 -32.41 -6.30
CA LYS A 41 49.06 -33.60 -6.77
C LYS A 41 49.40 -34.02 -8.20
N GLY A 42 50.29 -33.30 -8.88
CA GLY A 42 50.58 -33.53 -10.30
C GLY A 42 49.39 -33.27 -11.23
N ALA A 43 48.29 -32.68 -10.75
CA ALA A 43 47.07 -32.48 -11.51
C ALA A 43 47.15 -31.24 -12.40
N GLN A 44 46.69 -31.32 -13.66
CA GLN A 44 46.68 -30.20 -14.60
C GLN A 44 45.80 -29.05 -14.06
N CYS A 45 46.40 -27.88 -13.81
CA CYS A 45 45.71 -26.74 -13.19
C CYS A 45 45.16 -25.84 -14.29
N VAL A 46 43.84 -25.79 -14.45
CA VAL A 46 43.16 -25.01 -15.49
C VAL A 46 42.28 -23.95 -14.85
N TYR A 47 42.47 -22.69 -15.24
CA TYR A 47 41.60 -21.57 -14.90
C TYR A 47 40.79 -21.21 -16.14
N VAL A 48 39.45 -21.22 -16.03
CA VAL A 48 38.58 -20.94 -17.17
C VAL A 48 38.42 -19.43 -17.34
N SER A 49 38.89 -18.87 -18.46
CA SER A 49 38.57 -17.51 -18.88
C SER A 49 37.25 -17.53 -19.67
N ARG A 50 36.35 -16.58 -19.37
CA ARG A 50 35.03 -16.52 -20.01
C ARG A 50 35.16 -15.84 -21.38
N GLN A 51 35.44 -16.61 -22.44
CA GLN A 51 35.30 -16.16 -23.82
C GLN A 51 34.09 -16.83 -24.51
N ARG A 52 33.38 -16.02 -25.30
CA ARG A 52 32.19 -16.36 -26.09
C ARG A 52 32.47 -17.51 -27.07
N SER A 53 31.56 -18.47 -27.15
CA SER A 53 31.46 -19.42 -28.27
C SER A 53 30.05 -20.01 -28.36
N ARG A 54 29.35 -19.70 -29.45
CA ARG A 54 28.44 -20.62 -30.14
C ARG A 54 28.70 -20.43 -31.63
N GLN A 55 29.55 -21.29 -32.18
CA GLN A 55 29.80 -21.41 -33.61
C GLN A 55 28.64 -22.16 -34.28
N VAL A 56 28.23 -21.60 -35.42
CA VAL A 56 27.34 -22.13 -36.45
C VAL A 56 28.10 -23.18 -37.28
N GLN A 57 27.41 -24.26 -37.67
CA GLN A 57 27.93 -25.31 -38.55
C GLN A 57 28.13 -24.78 -39.99
N ILE A 58 29.29 -25.11 -40.55
CA ILE A 58 29.73 -24.81 -41.91
C ILE A 58 29.25 -25.93 -42.87
N GLN A 59 28.75 -25.55 -44.05
CA GLN A 59 28.80 -26.38 -45.25
C GLN A 59 29.38 -25.57 -46.43
N SER A 60 30.58 -26.02 -46.82
CA SER A 60 31.23 -26.13 -48.15
C SER A 60 30.99 -25.15 -49.32
N GLU A 61 32.15 -24.68 -49.83
CA GLU A 61 32.57 -24.47 -51.24
C GLU A 61 31.87 -23.35 -52.06
N ASP A 62 32.52 -22.47 -52.83
CA ASP A 62 33.75 -22.63 -53.63
C ASP A 62 34.32 -21.26 -54.12
N ARG A 63 35.65 -21.19 -54.27
CA ARG A 63 36.51 -20.47 -55.25
C ARG A 63 36.41 -18.96 -55.61
N LEU A 64 37.55 -18.29 -55.32
CA LEU A 64 38.48 -17.54 -56.21
C LEU A 64 38.19 -16.10 -56.72
N THR A 65 39.18 -15.23 -56.39
CA THR A 65 39.78 -14.11 -57.19
C THR A 65 38.90 -12.89 -57.50
N ALA A 66 39.35 -11.64 -57.56
CA ALA A 66 40.65 -10.98 -57.40
C ALA A 66 40.38 -9.45 -57.38
N THR A 67 41.22 -8.72 -56.63
CA THR A 67 41.79 -7.39 -56.94
C THR A 67 40.91 -6.36 -57.70
N THR A 68 40.70 -5.15 -57.16
CA THR A 68 41.57 -3.95 -57.32
C THR A 68 40.84 -2.70 -56.81
N THR A 69 41.63 -1.83 -56.19
CA THR A 69 41.42 -0.51 -55.57
C THR A 69 41.16 0.62 -56.61
N PRO A 70 41.24 1.92 -56.27
CA PRO A 70 40.47 2.72 -55.30
C PRO A 70 40.06 4.11 -55.90
N ASN A 71 39.67 5.04 -55.01
CA ASN A 71 39.72 6.51 -55.15
C ASN A 71 38.53 7.17 -55.91
N THR A 72 37.98 8.32 -55.52
CA THR A 72 38.24 9.29 -54.43
C THR A 72 37.13 10.36 -54.48
N LEU A 73 36.86 10.95 -53.31
CA LEU A 73 36.62 12.39 -53.08
C LEU A 73 35.43 13.10 -53.74
N SER A 74 34.51 13.48 -52.85
CA SER A 74 34.21 14.88 -52.51
C SER A 74 32.88 15.50 -52.96
N SER A 75 32.16 15.89 -51.90
CA SER A 75 31.64 17.22 -51.64
C SER A 75 30.38 17.70 -52.39
N SER A 76 29.33 17.79 -51.57
CA SER A 76 28.59 19.02 -51.25
C SER A 76 27.50 19.51 -52.22
N SER A 77 26.30 19.54 -51.62
CA SER A 77 25.36 20.66 -51.58
C SER A 77 24.23 20.74 -52.61
N ALA A 78 23.03 20.65 -52.03
CA ALA A 78 21.87 21.51 -52.26
C ALA A 78 21.25 21.53 -53.67
N ASN A 79 20.03 21.00 -53.80
CA ASN A 79 18.82 21.83 -53.78
C ASN A 79 17.55 21.00 -54.05
N ILE A 80 16.57 21.27 -53.20
CA ILE A 80 15.12 21.40 -53.45
C ILE A 80 14.68 21.08 -54.89
N SER A 81 13.79 20.09 -55.03
CA SER A 81 12.59 20.16 -55.88
C SER A 81 11.71 18.92 -55.65
N ARG A 82 10.53 19.12 -55.06
CA ARG A 82 9.37 18.24 -55.35
C ARG A 82 8.90 18.55 -56.78
N PRO A 83 8.44 17.53 -57.51
CA PRO A 83 7.00 17.57 -57.83
C PRO A 83 6.32 16.22 -57.67
N ASP A 84 5.00 16.35 -57.49
CA ASP A 84 4.00 15.31 -57.34
C ASP A 84 3.99 14.21 -58.41
N SER A 85 3.34 13.12 -57.99
CA SER A 85 2.57 12.15 -58.78
C SER A 85 3.35 11.05 -59.52
N ARG A 86 3.16 9.80 -59.04
CA ARG A 86 2.50 8.73 -59.80
C ARG A 86 2.14 7.54 -58.93
N VAL A 87 0.88 7.15 -59.06
CA VAL A 87 0.30 5.85 -58.72
C VAL A 87 1.08 4.76 -59.47
N ASP A 88 1.56 3.75 -58.77
CA ASP A 88 1.54 2.39 -59.30
C ASP A 88 1.64 1.35 -58.17
N GLY A 89 0.89 0.27 -58.38
CA GLY A 89 0.42 -0.65 -57.35
C GLY A 89 1.49 -1.44 -56.60
N GLN A 90 1.23 -1.66 -55.32
CA GLN A 90 1.80 -2.75 -54.56
C GLN A 90 0.70 -3.59 -53.94
N LEU A 91 0.82 -4.89 -54.20
CA LEU A 91 0.01 -5.99 -53.67
C LEU A 91 -0.19 -5.87 -52.15
N PRO A 92 -1.33 -6.32 -51.60
CA PRO A 92 -1.50 -6.38 -50.16
C PRO A 92 -0.52 -7.40 -49.59
N GLN A 93 0.48 -6.91 -48.83
CA GLN A 93 1.27 -7.78 -47.97
C GLN A 93 0.34 -8.45 -46.95
N PRO A 94 0.43 -9.76 -46.71
CA PRO A 94 -0.39 -10.43 -45.72
C PRO A 94 -0.07 -9.85 -44.35
N ALA A 95 -1.13 -9.51 -43.60
CA ALA A 95 -1.05 -9.13 -42.20
C ALA A 95 -0.13 -10.11 -41.46
N SER A 96 1.00 -9.62 -40.97
CA SER A 96 1.86 -10.38 -40.09
C SER A 96 1.04 -10.71 -38.84
N PHE A 97 0.67 -11.98 -38.70
CA PHE A 97 0.17 -12.50 -37.44
C PHE A 97 1.20 -12.16 -36.36
N ALA A 98 0.79 -11.31 -35.42
CA ALA A 98 1.60 -10.98 -34.26
C ALA A 98 1.85 -12.27 -33.47
N ASN A 99 3.08 -12.77 -33.51
CA ASN A 99 3.51 -13.80 -32.58
C ASN A 99 3.38 -13.25 -31.15
N PRO A 100 2.90 -14.04 -30.17
CA PRO A 100 2.88 -13.60 -28.78
C PRO A 100 4.33 -13.33 -28.32
N VAL A 101 4.62 -12.06 -28.01
CA VAL A 101 5.91 -11.62 -27.47
C VAL A 101 6.16 -12.34 -26.15
N THR A 102 7.32 -12.98 -26.02
CA THR A 102 7.70 -13.66 -24.77
C THR A 102 8.02 -12.63 -23.68
N SER A 103 7.61 -12.88 -22.43
CA SER A 103 7.81 -11.97 -21.28
C SER A 103 9.25 -11.46 -21.08
N ASN A 104 10.23 -12.20 -21.60
CA ASN A 104 11.66 -11.84 -21.55
C ASN A 104 12.02 -10.68 -22.48
N GLU A 105 11.34 -10.50 -23.62
CA GLU A 105 11.62 -9.41 -24.56
C GLU A 105 11.12 -8.06 -24.02
N THR A 106 9.95 -8.04 -23.38
CA THR A 106 9.39 -6.85 -22.72
C THR A 106 10.24 -6.39 -21.53
N ALA A 107 10.70 -7.32 -20.69
CA ALA A 107 11.59 -7.02 -19.57
C ALA A 107 12.95 -6.46 -20.03
N THR A 108 13.52 -7.06 -21.08
CA THR A 108 14.78 -6.59 -21.67
C THR A 108 14.63 -5.18 -22.27
N THR A 109 13.53 -4.94 -22.99
CA THR A 109 13.24 -3.63 -23.58
C THR A 109 13.03 -2.55 -22.53
N THR A 110 12.29 -2.86 -21.47
CA THR A 110 12.05 -1.95 -20.33
C THR A 110 13.36 -1.64 -19.58
N ALA A 111 14.21 -2.65 -19.38
CA ALA A 111 15.53 -2.46 -18.77
C ALA A 111 16.47 -1.61 -19.65
N ILE A 112 16.45 -1.79 -20.98
CA ILE A 112 17.19 -0.94 -21.91
C ILE A 112 16.72 0.51 -21.82
N TYR A 113 15.40 0.72 -21.80
CA TYR A 113 14.79 2.05 -21.69
C TYR A 113 15.22 2.78 -20.42
N PHE A 114 15.36 2.04 -19.31
CA PHE A 114 15.70 2.61 -18.00
C PHE A 114 17.21 2.78 -17.77
N ILE A 115 18.03 1.80 -18.16
CA ILE A 115 19.46 1.76 -17.81
C ILE A 115 20.33 2.44 -18.87
N ALA A 116 20.01 2.27 -20.16
CA ALA A 116 20.89 2.67 -21.24
C ALA A 116 20.16 3.33 -22.46
N PRO A 117 19.21 4.24 -22.26
CA PRO A 117 18.50 4.88 -23.37
C PRO A 117 19.45 5.72 -24.26
N HIS A 118 20.53 6.24 -23.67
CA HIS A 118 21.54 7.03 -24.38
C HIS A 118 22.36 6.22 -25.40
N ILE A 119 22.59 4.92 -25.16
CA ILE A 119 23.36 4.06 -26.07
C ILE A 119 22.63 3.89 -27.40
N PHE A 120 21.30 3.68 -27.34
CA PHE A 120 20.46 3.52 -28.52
C PHE A 120 20.32 4.84 -29.30
N ARG A 121 20.14 5.97 -28.59
CA ARG A 121 20.14 7.31 -29.21
C ARG A 121 21.46 7.65 -29.90
N GLN A 122 22.60 7.37 -29.24
CA GLN A 122 23.94 7.59 -29.82
C GLN A 122 24.20 6.71 -31.04
N ALA A 123 23.63 5.51 -31.07
CA ALA A 123 23.72 4.59 -32.19
C ALA A 123 22.70 4.85 -33.32
N GLN A 124 21.83 5.87 -33.19
CA GLN A 124 20.71 6.13 -34.10
C GLN A 124 19.79 4.91 -34.31
N LEU A 125 19.68 4.04 -33.32
CA LEU A 125 18.84 2.84 -33.37
C LEU A 125 17.47 3.12 -32.74
N GLU A 126 16.41 2.57 -33.34
CA GLU A 126 15.08 2.64 -32.74
C GLU A 126 15.04 1.81 -31.45
N LEU A 127 14.59 2.43 -30.35
CA LEU A 127 14.29 1.69 -29.12
C LEU A 127 13.16 0.68 -29.42
N PRO A 128 13.29 -0.60 -29.01
CA PRO A 128 12.25 -1.57 -29.26
C PRO A 128 10.92 -1.13 -28.62
N ARG A 129 9.80 -1.30 -29.32
CA ARG A 129 8.49 -0.92 -28.80
C ARG A 129 8.08 -1.88 -27.69
N ILE A 130 7.76 -1.33 -26.52
CA ILE A 130 7.21 -2.11 -25.41
C ILE A 130 5.75 -2.42 -25.75
N HIS A 131 5.44 -3.70 -25.99
CA HIS A 131 4.06 -4.19 -26.14
C HIS A 131 3.72 -5.22 -25.05
N PRO A 132 3.45 -4.78 -23.81
CA PRO A 132 3.00 -5.67 -22.76
C PRO A 132 1.52 -5.93 -22.96
N SER A 133 1.11 -7.20 -22.98
CA SER A 133 -0.29 -7.55 -22.75
C SER A 133 -0.53 -7.49 -21.25
N ILE A 134 -1.40 -6.59 -20.79
CA ILE A 134 -1.91 -6.69 -19.41
C ILE A 134 -2.72 -8.00 -19.36
N PRO A 135 -2.53 -8.87 -18.36
CA PRO A 135 -3.21 -10.16 -18.28
C PRO A 135 -4.73 -10.03 -18.50
N ALA A 136 -5.25 -10.79 -19.46
CA ALA A 136 -6.60 -10.70 -19.98
C ALA A 136 -7.69 -11.26 -19.04
N ASN A 137 -7.69 -10.89 -17.77
CA ASN A 137 -8.81 -11.14 -16.85
C ASN A 137 -9.71 -9.91 -16.70
N LEU A 138 -9.95 -9.20 -17.82
CA LEU A 138 -11.02 -8.21 -17.93
C LEU A 138 -12.35 -8.86 -18.36
N SER A 139 -12.53 -10.15 -18.05
CA SER A 139 -13.72 -10.94 -18.44
C SER A 139 -15.08 -10.41 -17.98
N PRO A 140 -15.23 -9.52 -16.97
CA PRO A 140 -16.53 -8.90 -16.69
C PRO A 140 -16.92 -7.82 -17.71
N PHE A 141 -15.98 -7.29 -18.50
CA PHE A 141 -16.22 -6.15 -19.37
C PHE A 141 -16.21 -6.59 -20.83
N GLU A 142 -17.29 -7.24 -21.26
CA GLU A 142 -17.69 -7.34 -22.66
C GLU A 142 -18.03 -5.93 -23.18
N ASN A 143 -16.99 -5.10 -23.38
CA ASN A 143 -16.66 -4.22 -24.51
C ASN A 143 -17.74 -3.78 -25.53
N GLU A 144 -19.00 -3.63 -25.13
CA GLU A 144 -20.07 -2.93 -25.86
C GLU A 144 -19.62 -1.49 -26.12
N PRO A 145 -19.41 -1.07 -27.37
CA PRO A 145 -18.95 0.29 -27.70
C PRO A 145 -19.91 1.38 -27.20
N SER A 146 -21.19 1.03 -27.01
CA SER A 146 -22.24 1.89 -26.47
C SER A 146 -21.97 2.26 -25.00
N HIS A 147 -21.62 1.28 -24.16
CA HIS A 147 -21.33 1.46 -22.74
C HIS A 147 -20.08 2.31 -22.51
N ILE A 148 -19.00 2.03 -23.24
CA ILE A 148 -17.76 2.83 -23.17
C ILE A 148 -18.02 4.28 -23.55
N ARG A 149 -18.88 4.51 -24.55
CA ARG A 149 -19.27 5.86 -24.98
C ARG A 149 -20.05 6.59 -23.89
N ASN A 150 -20.95 5.92 -23.17
CA ASN A 150 -21.69 6.52 -22.06
C ASN A 150 -20.78 6.88 -20.88
N ILE A 151 -19.83 6.01 -20.51
CA ILE A 151 -18.79 6.32 -19.51
C ILE A 151 -18.01 7.56 -19.94
N ALA A 152 -17.55 7.60 -21.20
CA ALA A 152 -16.79 8.71 -21.71
C ALA A 152 -17.59 10.03 -21.67
N TYR A 153 -18.85 10.05 -22.13
CA TYR A 153 -19.68 11.26 -22.06
C TYR A 153 -19.86 11.75 -20.62
N THR A 154 -20.20 10.84 -19.70
CA THR A 154 -20.38 11.19 -18.28
C THR A 154 -19.08 11.72 -17.67
N PHE A 155 -17.94 11.10 -17.97
CA PHE A 155 -16.63 11.57 -17.51
C PHE A 155 -16.28 12.96 -18.07
N PHE A 156 -16.48 13.17 -19.36
CA PHE A 156 -16.18 14.45 -20.01
C PHE A 156 -17.10 15.59 -19.55
N ASP A 157 -18.31 15.28 -19.09
CA ASP A 157 -19.26 16.27 -18.59
C ASP A 157 -19.13 16.51 -17.06
N SER A 158 -18.46 15.62 -16.31
CA SER A 158 -18.36 15.71 -14.84
C SER A 158 -16.95 15.97 -14.29
N ILE A 159 -15.92 15.28 -14.80
CA ILE A 159 -14.54 15.35 -14.28
C ILE A 159 -13.66 16.23 -15.16
N HIS A 160 -13.77 16.05 -16.48
CA HIS A 160 -12.86 16.69 -17.44
C HIS A 160 -12.86 18.21 -17.35
N TRP A 161 -14.00 18.84 -17.04
CA TRP A 161 -14.06 20.30 -17.00
C TRP A 161 -13.15 20.93 -15.92
N TRP A 162 -12.89 20.22 -14.82
CA TRP A 162 -11.98 20.67 -13.75
C TRP A 162 -10.67 19.90 -13.68
N MET A 163 -10.59 18.72 -14.32
CA MET A 163 -9.37 17.93 -14.47
C MET A 163 -9.18 17.43 -15.92
N PRO A 164 -8.92 18.34 -16.88
CA PRO A 164 -8.82 18.05 -18.32
C PRO A 164 -7.50 17.39 -18.74
N ILE A 165 -7.14 16.26 -18.11
CA ILE A 165 -5.86 15.58 -18.38
C ILE A 165 -5.87 14.66 -19.62
N ILE A 166 -7.03 14.49 -20.26
CA ILE A 166 -7.25 13.59 -21.41
C ILE A 166 -7.85 14.37 -22.56
N SER A 167 -7.32 14.20 -23.78
CA SER A 167 -7.87 14.88 -24.95
C SER A 167 -9.25 14.32 -25.32
N LYS A 168 -10.32 15.11 -25.19
CA LYS A 168 -11.68 14.71 -25.59
C LYS A 168 -11.73 14.27 -27.06
N LYS A 169 -11.19 15.11 -27.95
CA LYS A 169 -11.12 14.85 -29.40
C LYS A 169 -10.23 13.64 -29.71
N GLY A 170 -9.06 13.55 -29.09
CA GLY A 170 -8.13 12.42 -29.27
C GLY A 170 -8.70 11.09 -28.79
N PHE A 171 -9.39 11.09 -27.66
CA PHE A 171 -10.03 9.92 -27.07
C PHE A 171 -11.12 9.36 -27.98
N PHE A 172 -12.08 10.20 -28.42
CA PHE A 172 -13.16 9.75 -29.31
C PHE A 172 -12.63 9.34 -30.70
N ALA A 173 -11.63 10.05 -31.24
CA ALA A 173 -10.99 9.66 -32.50
C ALA A 173 -10.36 8.26 -32.42
N HIS A 174 -9.77 7.91 -31.27
CA HIS A 174 -9.18 6.60 -31.05
C HIS A 174 -10.24 5.51 -30.80
N LEU A 175 -11.32 5.83 -30.08
CA LEU A 175 -12.44 4.92 -29.78
C LEU A 175 -13.26 4.56 -31.04
N LEU A 176 -13.41 5.50 -31.97
CA LEU A 176 -14.16 5.32 -33.22
C LEU A 176 -13.35 4.66 -34.34
N ASN A 177 -12.03 4.51 -34.19
CA ASN A 177 -11.16 3.94 -35.20
C ASN A 177 -11.19 2.40 -35.14
N PRO A 178 -11.76 1.68 -36.14
CA PRO A 178 -11.86 0.21 -36.13
C PRO A 178 -10.51 -0.50 -36.21
N LEU A 179 -9.48 0.20 -36.69
CA LEU A 179 -8.11 -0.29 -36.82
C LEU A 179 -7.27 -0.01 -35.56
N SER A 180 -7.80 0.72 -34.57
CA SER A 180 -7.13 0.89 -33.29
C SER A 180 -7.21 -0.46 -32.54
N GLN A 181 -6.06 -1.12 -32.39
CA GLN A 181 -5.98 -2.31 -31.56
C GLN A 181 -6.41 -1.91 -30.14
N ARG A 182 -7.44 -2.56 -29.54
CA ARG A 182 -7.87 -2.28 -28.16
C ARG A 182 -6.74 -2.69 -27.21
N ARG A 183 -5.82 -1.75 -26.95
CA ARG A 183 -4.69 -1.94 -26.05
C ARG A 183 -5.20 -1.95 -24.61
N SER A 184 -4.63 -2.80 -23.79
CA SER A 184 -5.03 -2.96 -22.40
C SER A 184 -4.88 -1.69 -21.55
N GLU A 185 -4.00 -0.77 -21.94
CA GLU A 185 -3.83 0.55 -21.31
C GLU A 185 -5.09 1.42 -21.40
N LEU A 186 -5.81 1.33 -22.52
CA LEU A 186 -7.09 2.01 -22.69
C LEU A 186 -8.17 1.40 -21.80
N GLY A 187 -8.14 0.07 -21.60
CA GLY A 187 -9.04 -0.62 -20.68
C GLY A 187 -8.86 -0.14 -19.24
N LEU A 188 -7.60 -0.04 -18.77
CA LEU A 188 -7.30 0.52 -17.45
C LEU A 188 -7.80 1.96 -17.31
N LEU A 189 -7.57 2.81 -18.31
CA LEU A 189 -8.05 4.19 -18.30
C LEU A 189 -9.58 4.27 -18.23
N ILE A 190 -10.30 3.45 -19.02
CA ILE A 190 -11.77 3.40 -19.01
C ILE A 190 -12.30 2.91 -17.66
N ILE A 191 -11.65 1.92 -17.04
CA ILE A 191 -12.00 1.45 -15.69
C ILE A 191 -11.86 2.58 -14.67
N CYS A 192 -10.76 3.34 -14.72
CA CYS A 192 -10.58 4.50 -13.86
C CYS A 192 -11.63 5.59 -14.13
N MET A 193 -12.02 5.83 -15.39
CA MET A 193 -13.14 6.74 -15.71
C MET A 193 -14.47 6.24 -15.14
N GLN A 194 -14.70 4.93 -15.18
CA GLN A 194 -15.94 4.31 -14.71
C GLN A 194 -16.14 4.47 -13.19
N LEU A 195 -15.05 4.52 -12.40
CA LEU A 195 -15.12 4.81 -10.96
C LEU A 195 -15.89 6.10 -10.65
N TYR A 196 -15.85 7.08 -11.56
CA TYR A 196 -16.51 8.38 -11.41
C TYR A 196 -17.91 8.44 -12.01
N CYS A 197 -18.25 7.47 -12.85
CA CYS A 197 -19.49 7.46 -13.61
C CYS A 197 -20.54 6.53 -13.00
N ALA A 198 -20.22 5.80 -11.93
CA ALA A 198 -21.13 4.83 -11.31
C ALA A 198 -22.27 5.55 -10.56
N PRO A 199 -23.54 5.44 -11.02
CA PRO A 199 -24.69 5.69 -10.17
C PRO A 199 -24.98 4.42 -9.35
N ASP A 200 -25.74 4.56 -8.25
CA ASP A 200 -26.26 3.45 -7.46
C ASP A 200 -26.69 2.27 -8.35
N LEU A 201 -25.98 1.16 -8.22
CA LEU A 201 -26.46 -0.11 -8.73
C LEU A 201 -26.87 -0.94 -7.51
N ASN A 202 -28.18 -1.12 -7.37
CA ASN A 202 -28.81 -1.82 -6.27
C ASN A 202 -28.78 -3.36 -6.51
N PRO A 203 -28.55 -4.21 -5.49
CA PRO A 203 -28.36 -5.66 -5.63
C PRO A 203 -29.58 -6.45 -6.12
N GLU A 204 -30.79 -5.88 -6.14
CA GLU A 204 -31.98 -6.57 -6.67
C GLU A 204 -32.02 -6.61 -8.22
N THR A 205 -31.13 -5.87 -8.90
CA THR A 205 -31.18 -5.61 -10.37
C THR A 205 -29.90 -5.95 -11.18
N GLY A 206 -28.82 -6.45 -10.57
CA GLY A 206 -27.58 -6.82 -11.29
C GLY A 206 -26.48 -5.74 -11.31
N ALA A 207 -26.01 -5.37 -10.12
CA ALA A 207 -25.12 -4.24 -9.88
C ALA A 207 -23.61 -4.53 -9.88
N LEU A 208 -22.81 -3.55 -10.28
CA LEU A 208 -21.35 -3.58 -10.33
C LEU A 208 -20.75 -3.09 -9.00
N ASP A 209 -19.99 -3.93 -8.30
CA ASP A 209 -19.33 -3.58 -7.03
C ASP A 209 -18.21 -2.55 -7.26
N VAL A 210 -18.44 -1.29 -6.86
CA VAL A 210 -17.50 -0.16 -7.01
C VAL A 210 -16.23 -0.38 -6.18
N SER A 211 -16.32 -1.07 -5.03
CA SER A 211 -15.16 -1.44 -4.23
C SER A 211 -14.31 -2.46 -4.99
N ALA A 212 -14.92 -3.51 -5.54
CA ALA A 212 -14.21 -4.45 -6.40
C ALA A 212 -13.63 -3.76 -7.64
N LEU A 213 -14.35 -2.81 -8.24
CA LEU A 213 -13.87 -2.02 -9.39
C LEU A 213 -12.59 -1.23 -9.03
N TYR A 214 -12.57 -0.57 -7.87
CA TYR A 214 -11.40 0.14 -7.37
C TYR A 214 -10.21 -0.80 -7.11
N HIS A 215 -10.42 -1.92 -6.41
CA HIS A 215 -9.35 -2.88 -6.15
C HIS A 215 -8.79 -3.50 -7.45
N ASN A 216 -9.66 -3.76 -8.43
CA ASN A 216 -9.26 -4.20 -9.76
C ASN A 216 -8.46 -3.11 -10.48
N ALA A 217 -8.90 -1.85 -10.47
CA ALA A 217 -8.17 -0.73 -11.04
C ALA A 217 -6.78 -0.57 -10.41
N LYS A 218 -6.69 -0.65 -9.07
CA LYS A 218 -5.45 -0.56 -8.29
C LYS A 218 -4.48 -1.68 -8.63
N ARG A 219 -4.98 -2.92 -8.65
CA ARG A 219 -4.19 -4.10 -9.03
C ARG A 219 -3.68 -3.99 -10.46
N LEU A 220 -4.55 -3.65 -11.41
CA LEU A 220 -4.18 -3.51 -12.82
C LEU A 220 -3.19 -2.37 -13.05
N HIS A 221 -3.32 -1.25 -12.34
CA HIS A 221 -2.36 -0.15 -12.39
C HIS A 221 -0.97 -0.60 -11.89
N PHE A 222 -0.92 -1.37 -10.80
CA PHE A 222 0.33 -1.94 -10.28
C PHE A 222 0.94 -2.97 -11.25
N GLU A 223 0.14 -3.89 -11.79
CA GLU A 223 0.58 -4.86 -12.81
C GLU A 223 1.05 -4.14 -14.09
N ALA A 224 0.48 -2.99 -14.41
CA ALA A 224 0.85 -2.16 -15.54
C ALA A 224 2.06 -1.23 -15.29
N ALA A 225 2.63 -1.20 -14.08
CA ALA A 225 3.76 -0.31 -13.75
C ALA A 225 5.02 -0.57 -14.61
N GLY A 226 5.15 -1.78 -15.18
CA GLY A 226 6.22 -2.12 -16.14
C GLY A 226 5.94 -1.66 -17.59
N VAL A 227 4.75 -1.15 -17.88
CA VAL A 227 4.37 -0.56 -19.16
C VAL A 227 4.53 0.94 -19.02
N LEU A 228 5.46 1.58 -19.74
CA LEU A 228 5.72 3.02 -19.65
C LEU A 228 4.95 3.83 -20.71
N SER A 229 3.72 4.24 -20.40
CA SER A 229 2.84 5.01 -21.30
C SER A 229 2.04 6.10 -20.58
N LEU A 230 1.68 7.15 -21.33
CA LEU A 230 0.90 8.28 -20.80
C LEU A 230 -0.48 7.86 -20.29
N ARG A 231 -1.11 6.85 -20.90
CA ARG A 231 -2.45 6.37 -20.50
C ARG A 231 -2.46 5.68 -19.15
N VAL A 232 -1.42 4.89 -18.85
CA VAL A 232 -1.25 4.26 -17.52
C VAL A 232 -1.00 5.35 -16.47
N LEU A 233 -0.23 6.39 -16.80
CA LEU A 233 -0.06 7.54 -15.91
C LEU A 233 -1.38 8.30 -15.68
N GLN A 234 -2.12 8.63 -16.73
CA GLN A 234 -3.43 9.29 -16.63
C GLN A 234 -4.40 8.46 -15.77
N ALA A 235 -4.41 7.14 -15.93
CA ALA A 235 -5.21 6.23 -15.11
C ALA A 235 -4.77 6.23 -13.63
N GLY A 236 -3.47 6.29 -13.35
CA GLY A 236 -2.94 6.44 -11.99
C GLY A 236 -3.31 7.77 -11.33
N ILE A 237 -3.29 8.86 -12.11
CA ILE A 237 -3.74 10.19 -11.64
C ILE A 237 -5.23 10.17 -11.27
N LEU A 238 -6.07 9.59 -12.14
CA LEU A 238 -7.49 9.39 -11.83
C LEU A 238 -7.67 8.50 -10.59
N LEU A 239 -6.89 7.43 -10.44
CA LEU A 239 -6.98 6.59 -9.26
C LEU A 239 -6.63 7.36 -7.97
N ALA A 240 -5.56 8.16 -7.98
CA ALA A 240 -5.18 9.01 -6.84
C ALA A 240 -6.27 10.03 -6.48
N LEU A 241 -6.88 10.68 -7.49
CA LEU A 241 -7.98 11.62 -7.29
C LEU A 241 -9.20 10.94 -6.65
N TYR A 242 -9.51 9.71 -7.07
CA TYR A 242 -10.58 8.92 -6.49
C TYR A 242 -10.28 8.56 -5.03
N GLU A 243 -9.06 8.12 -4.74
CA GLU A 243 -8.60 7.82 -3.38
C GLU A 243 -8.71 9.05 -2.46
N VAL A 244 -8.36 10.25 -2.94
CA VAL A 244 -8.60 11.51 -2.21
C VAL A 244 -10.10 11.72 -1.93
N GLY A 245 -10.96 11.61 -2.94
CA GLY A 245 -12.40 11.82 -2.79
C GLY A 245 -13.10 10.80 -1.88
N GLN A 246 -12.58 9.58 -1.80
CA GLN A 246 -13.10 8.51 -0.96
C GLN A 246 -12.44 8.42 0.43
N ALA A 247 -11.62 9.41 0.81
CA ALA A 247 -10.89 9.47 2.09
C ALA A 247 -9.83 8.37 2.32
N ILE A 248 -9.25 7.82 1.25
CA ILE A 248 -8.19 6.80 1.29
C ILE A 248 -6.80 7.47 1.23
N TYR A 249 -6.54 8.43 2.12
CA TYR A 249 -5.35 9.31 2.04
C TYR A 249 -3.99 8.60 2.03
N PRO A 250 -3.73 7.55 2.84
CA PRO A 250 -2.44 6.85 2.77
C PRO A 250 -2.20 6.22 1.40
N ALA A 251 -3.25 5.64 0.79
CA ALA A 251 -3.17 5.10 -0.56
C ALA A 251 -2.96 6.23 -1.59
N ALA A 252 -3.71 7.34 -1.48
CA ALA A 252 -3.57 8.50 -2.34
C ALA A 252 -2.14 9.05 -2.34
N TYR A 253 -1.55 9.21 -1.16
CA TYR A 253 -0.17 9.68 -0.98
C TYR A 253 0.84 8.78 -1.71
N LEU A 254 0.73 7.46 -1.54
CA LEU A 254 1.60 6.51 -2.24
C LEU A 254 1.35 6.46 -3.75
N THR A 255 0.10 6.57 -4.20
CA THR A 255 -0.25 6.62 -5.63
C THR A 255 0.32 7.86 -6.29
N VAL A 256 0.20 9.03 -5.68
CA VAL A 256 0.77 10.28 -6.21
C VAL A 256 2.29 10.18 -6.29
N GLY A 257 2.96 9.66 -5.26
CA GLY A 257 4.41 9.40 -5.30
C GLY A 257 4.82 8.42 -6.41
N SER A 258 4.02 7.37 -6.64
CA SER A 258 4.20 6.45 -7.76
C SER A 258 4.03 7.15 -9.11
N CYS A 259 2.97 7.94 -9.28
CA CYS A 259 2.73 8.74 -10.48
C CYS A 259 3.85 9.75 -10.74
N ALA A 260 4.41 10.37 -9.70
CA ALA A 260 5.56 11.26 -9.84
C ALA A 260 6.78 10.53 -10.41
N ARG A 261 7.17 9.40 -9.80
CA ARG A 261 8.30 8.59 -10.29
C ARG A 261 8.05 8.05 -11.70
N TYR A 262 6.84 7.60 -11.97
CA TYR A 262 6.42 7.12 -13.27
C TYR A 262 6.48 8.25 -14.32
N GLY A 263 6.00 9.44 -13.99
CA GLY A 263 6.02 10.62 -14.85
C GLY A 263 7.43 11.05 -15.24
N MET A 264 8.35 11.05 -14.28
CA MET A 264 9.78 11.26 -14.54
C MET A 264 10.36 10.18 -15.46
N ALA A 265 9.99 8.91 -15.27
CA ALA A 265 10.47 7.80 -16.11
C ALA A 265 10.01 7.91 -17.57
N ILE A 266 8.82 8.46 -17.83
CA ILE A 266 8.33 8.71 -19.20
C ILE A 266 8.65 10.12 -19.74
N GLY A 267 9.38 10.92 -18.95
CA GLY A 267 9.85 12.27 -19.30
C GLY A 267 8.74 13.30 -19.46
N VAL A 268 7.67 13.24 -18.64
CA VAL A 268 6.65 14.31 -18.62
C VAL A 268 6.99 15.45 -17.66
N ASP A 269 8.05 15.32 -16.86
CA ASP A 269 8.49 16.33 -15.90
C ASP A 269 9.26 17.52 -16.52
N ASN A 270 9.48 17.48 -17.83
CA ASN A 270 10.09 18.55 -18.59
C ASN A 270 9.03 19.51 -19.16
N LEU A 271 8.65 20.50 -18.35
CA LEU A 271 7.58 21.47 -18.68
C LEU A 271 7.94 22.42 -19.84
N ARG A 272 9.23 22.54 -20.18
CA ARG A 272 9.74 23.47 -21.19
C ARG A 272 9.92 22.83 -22.58
N GLU A 273 9.77 21.51 -22.70
CA GLU A 273 10.12 20.81 -23.93
C GLU A 273 9.07 21.01 -25.02
N GLU A 274 9.41 21.82 -26.01
CA GLU A 274 8.73 21.82 -27.30
C GLU A 274 9.28 20.69 -28.18
N SER A 275 8.57 19.56 -28.18
CA SER A 275 8.38 18.74 -29.39
C SER A 275 9.61 18.04 -30.00
N LEU A 276 10.28 17.15 -29.26
CA LEU A 276 10.97 16.02 -29.88
C LEU A 276 10.42 14.70 -29.33
N ASP A 277 9.93 13.84 -30.22
CA ASP A 277 9.70 12.44 -29.91
C ASP A 277 11.05 11.74 -29.69
N GLN A 278 10.99 10.46 -29.32
CA GLN A 278 12.17 9.64 -29.02
C GLN A 278 13.10 9.47 -30.23
N TYR A 279 12.68 9.95 -31.41
CA TYR A 279 13.32 9.84 -32.72
C TYR A 279 13.67 11.21 -33.34
N GLY A 280 13.46 12.31 -32.61
CA GLY A 280 13.75 13.67 -33.10
C GLY A 280 12.67 14.28 -34.02
N GLY A 281 11.47 13.69 -34.08
CA GLY A 281 10.31 14.23 -34.77
C GLY A 281 9.43 15.12 -33.89
N ALA A 282 8.76 16.13 -34.45
CA ALA A 282 7.86 16.99 -33.70
C ALA A 282 6.62 16.23 -33.19
N ARG A 283 6.40 16.20 -31.87
CA ARG A 283 5.19 15.61 -31.30
C ARG A 283 3.95 16.43 -31.65
N PRO A 284 2.77 15.81 -31.87
CA PRO A 284 1.52 16.54 -32.01
C PRO A 284 1.26 17.42 -30.80
N MET A 285 0.78 18.65 -31.02
CA MET A 285 0.50 19.60 -29.93
C MET A 285 -0.46 19.04 -28.88
N SER A 286 -1.42 18.21 -29.31
CA SER A 286 -2.34 17.56 -28.39
C SER A 286 -1.64 16.64 -27.39
N GLU A 287 -0.63 15.88 -27.81
CA GLU A 287 0.12 14.99 -26.93
C GLU A 287 1.02 15.77 -25.96
N VAL A 288 1.65 16.85 -26.45
CA VAL A 288 2.46 17.76 -25.61
C VAL A 288 1.61 18.30 -24.47
N GLU A 289 0.38 18.72 -24.79
CA GLU A 289 -0.53 19.29 -23.81
C GLU A 289 -1.11 18.24 -22.83
N GLU A 290 -1.45 17.02 -23.26
CA GLU A 290 -1.84 15.94 -22.32
C GLU A 290 -0.73 15.64 -21.31
N ARG A 291 0.52 15.59 -21.78
CA ARG A 291 1.69 15.36 -20.92
C ARG A 291 1.89 16.49 -19.92
N ARG A 292 1.81 17.74 -20.38
CA ARG A 292 1.93 18.93 -19.55
C ARG A 292 0.84 18.96 -18.48
N ARG A 293 -0.42 18.71 -18.85
CA ARG A 293 -1.56 18.70 -17.92
C ARG A 293 -1.47 17.56 -16.90
N ALA A 294 -1.04 16.37 -17.33
CA ALA A 294 -0.78 15.26 -16.43
C ALA A 294 0.29 15.60 -15.38
N TRP A 295 1.42 16.19 -15.80
CA TRP A 295 2.48 16.58 -14.87
C TRP A 295 2.03 17.68 -13.89
N TRP A 296 1.35 18.71 -14.37
CA TRP A 296 0.78 19.75 -13.51
C TRP A 296 -0.23 19.20 -12.50
N THR A 297 -0.98 18.16 -12.86
CA THR A 297 -1.88 17.47 -11.92
C THR A 297 -1.12 16.73 -10.83
N ILE A 298 -0.02 16.05 -11.17
CA ILE A 298 0.84 15.38 -10.18
C ILE A 298 1.45 16.40 -9.23
N LEU A 299 1.99 17.50 -9.77
CA LEU A 299 2.49 18.61 -8.96
C LEU A 299 1.41 19.12 -8.00
N PHE A 300 0.20 19.36 -8.51
CA PHE A 300 -0.92 19.81 -7.71
C PHE A 300 -1.26 18.84 -6.57
N LEU A 301 -1.42 17.54 -6.86
CA LEU A 301 -1.79 16.54 -5.87
C LEU A 301 -0.69 16.29 -4.82
N ASP A 302 0.58 16.31 -5.24
CA ASP A 302 1.73 16.15 -4.35
C ASP A 302 1.76 17.29 -3.32
N ARG A 303 1.41 18.53 -3.69
CA ARG A 303 1.34 19.64 -2.73
C ARG A 303 0.04 19.61 -1.91
N PHE A 304 -1.09 19.31 -2.55
CA PHE A 304 -2.39 19.25 -1.87
C PHE A 304 -2.38 18.27 -0.70
N LEU A 305 -1.83 17.06 -0.88
CA LEU A 305 -1.75 16.05 0.17
C LEU A 305 -0.81 16.41 1.34
N ASN A 306 0.02 17.43 1.17
CA ASN A 306 0.96 17.91 2.19
C ASN A 306 0.47 19.19 2.90
N ILE A 307 -0.70 19.75 2.56
CA ILE A 307 -1.27 20.93 3.25
C ILE A 307 -1.47 20.67 4.74
N SER A 308 -2.01 19.51 5.11
CA SER A 308 -2.30 19.18 6.52
C SER A 308 -1.05 18.83 7.33
N ASN A 309 0.07 18.49 6.67
CA ASN A 309 1.34 18.25 7.32
C ASN A 309 2.49 18.74 6.41
N PRO A 310 2.82 20.04 6.47
CA PRO A 310 3.83 20.66 5.60
C PRO A 310 5.26 20.13 5.80
N ASN A 311 5.53 19.40 6.88
CA ASN A 311 6.86 18.88 7.21
C ASN A 311 7.25 17.67 6.34
N LYS A 312 6.28 17.06 5.66
CA LYS A 312 6.52 15.91 4.80
C LYS A 312 7.22 16.34 3.51
N PRO A 313 8.24 15.60 3.05
CA PRO A 313 8.96 15.95 1.82
C PRO A 313 8.09 15.70 0.59
N LEU A 314 8.19 16.62 -0.38
CA LEU A 314 7.51 16.50 -1.68
C LEU A 314 8.18 15.44 -2.57
N SER A 315 7.38 14.70 -3.35
CA SER A 315 7.88 13.72 -4.31
C SER A 315 8.42 14.36 -5.59
N THR A 316 8.04 15.61 -5.86
CA THR A 316 8.33 16.35 -7.10
C THR A 316 9.16 17.60 -6.84
N LYS A 317 9.99 17.98 -7.84
CA LYS A 317 10.75 19.23 -7.82
C LYS A 317 9.83 20.46 -7.86
N ILE A 318 10.25 21.55 -7.22
CA ILE A 318 9.55 22.84 -7.30
C ILE A 318 9.68 23.39 -8.74
N PRO A 319 8.56 23.77 -9.40
CA PRO A 319 8.62 24.43 -10.70
C PRO A 319 9.36 25.75 -10.65
N THR A 320 9.89 26.17 -11.78
CA THR A 320 10.66 27.40 -11.95
C THR A 320 9.88 28.43 -12.76
N PHE A 321 10.19 29.72 -12.61
CA PHE A 321 9.43 30.82 -13.21
C PHE A 321 9.23 30.75 -14.74
N ASP A 322 10.14 30.10 -15.48
CA ASP A 322 10.04 29.95 -16.94
C ASP A 322 9.36 28.63 -17.37
N ASP A 323 8.92 27.80 -16.43
CA ASP A 323 8.17 26.59 -16.79
C ASP A 323 6.82 26.97 -17.41
N LEU A 324 6.44 26.23 -18.45
CA LEU A 324 5.23 26.51 -19.21
C LEU A 324 3.99 25.95 -18.48
N LEU A 325 2.99 26.81 -18.40
CA LEU A 325 1.65 26.47 -17.96
C LEU A 325 0.85 25.82 -19.10
N PRO A 326 -0.17 25.03 -18.75
CA PRO A 326 -1.18 24.56 -19.71
C PRO A 326 -1.82 25.72 -20.47
N VAL A 327 -2.22 25.47 -21.72
CA VAL A 327 -2.94 26.46 -22.55
C VAL A 327 -4.37 26.67 -22.06
N ASP A 328 -5.08 27.67 -22.58
CA ASP A 328 -6.50 27.89 -22.25
C ASP A 328 -7.36 26.65 -22.55
N ASP A 329 -8.26 26.32 -21.62
CA ASP A 329 -9.07 25.09 -21.65
C ASP A 329 -10.00 25.01 -22.86
N LYS A 330 -10.45 26.15 -23.39
CA LYS A 330 -11.28 26.18 -24.60
C LYS A 330 -10.47 25.81 -25.84
N LEU A 331 -9.25 26.38 -25.98
CA LEU A 331 -8.34 26.05 -27.08
C LEU A 331 -7.91 24.58 -27.04
N TRP A 332 -7.78 24.03 -25.83
CA TRP A 332 -7.52 22.62 -25.59
C TRP A 332 -8.67 21.72 -26.07
N ASP A 333 -9.90 22.03 -25.64
CA ASP A 333 -11.09 21.24 -25.98
C ASP A 333 -11.46 21.31 -27.47
N ASP A 334 -11.31 22.48 -28.10
CA ASP A 334 -11.52 22.70 -29.54
C ASP A 334 -10.41 22.01 -30.38
N GLY A 335 -9.27 21.70 -29.76
CA GLY A 335 -8.09 21.13 -30.40
C GLY A 335 -7.42 22.11 -31.37
N THR A 336 -7.47 23.41 -31.05
CA THR A 336 -6.89 24.51 -31.85
C THR A 336 -5.65 25.13 -31.20
N ALA A 337 -5.24 24.62 -30.04
CA ALA A 337 -4.07 25.08 -29.30
C ALA A 337 -2.78 25.06 -30.14
N LYS A 338 -1.98 26.11 -29.99
CA LYS A 338 -0.65 26.28 -30.59
C LYS A 338 0.41 26.42 -29.49
N PRO A 339 1.69 26.13 -29.79
CA PRO A 339 2.77 26.33 -28.83
C PRO A 339 2.87 27.77 -28.29
N SER A 340 2.59 28.77 -29.15
CA SER A 340 2.57 30.19 -28.79
C SER A 340 1.49 30.58 -27.78
N ASP A 341 0.49 29.72 -27.57
CA ASP A 341 -0.64 30.01 -26.69
C ASP A 341 -0.33 29.61 -25.23
N ALA A 342 0.83 29.01 -24.97
CA ALA A 342 1.27 28.64 -23.63
C ALA A 342 1.89 29.85 -22.89
N PHE A 343 1.51 29.99 -21.62
CA PHE A 343 2.01 31.04 -20.73
C PHE A 343 3.15 30.50 -19.84
N SER A 344 4.08 31.35 -19.41
CA SER A 344 5.02 30.99 -18.33
C SER A 344 4.40 31.27 -16.95
N ILE A 345 4.92 30.63 -15.90
CA ILE A 345 4.51 30.92 -14.51
C ILE A 345 4.66 32.41 -14.18
N SER A 346 5.74 33.04 -14.64
CA SER A 346 6.06 34.46 -14.41
C SER A 346 5.09 35.45 -15.04
N GLN A 347 4.22 35.02 -15.95
CA GLN A 347 3.29 35.91 -16.62
C GLN A 347 2.16 36.36 -15.70
N GLY A 348 1.84 37.66 -15.72
CA GLY A 348 0.78 38.24 -14.90
C GLY A 348 -0.60 37.65 -15.20
N PHE A 349 -1.52 37.75 -14.24
CA PHE A 349 -2.86 37.18 -14.37
C PHE A 349 -3.65 37.87 -15.50
N THR A 350 -3.97 37.13 -16.55
CA THR A 350 -4.81 37.59 -17.67
C THR A 350 -6.13 36.82 -17.69
N LEU A 351 -7.18 37.41 -18.28
CA LEU A 351 -8.48 36.77 -18.47
C LEU A 351 -8.47 35.69 -19.58
N GLU A 352 -7.37 35.57 -20.33
CA GLU A 352 -7.21 34.65 -21.47
C GLU A 352 -6.46 33.36 -21.12
N MET A 353 -6.04 33.19 -19.85
CA MET A 353 -5.16 32.09 -19.43
C MET A 353 -5.88 30.74 -19.26
N GLY A 354 -7.17 30.75 -18.91
CA GLY A 354 -7.94 29.54 -18.61
C GLY A 354 -7.76 29.04 -17.17
N MET A 355 -8.67 28.17 -16.71
CA MET A 355 -8.75 27.75 -15.31
C MET A 355 -7.59 26.82 -14.94
N PHE A 356 -7.26 25.86 -15.80
CA PHE A 356 -6.21 24.89 -15.52
C PHE A 356 -4.80 25.51 -15.54
N SER A 357 -4.60 26.55 -16.35
CA SER A 357 -3.36 27.34 -16.34
C SER A 357 -3.15 28.06 -14.99
N ARG A 358 -4.22 28.69 -14.48
CA ARG A 358 -4.20 29.31 -13.15
C ARG A 358 -4.07 28.31 -12.02
N LEU A 359 -4.61 27.09 -12.16
CA LEU A 359 -4.34 26.01 -11.21
C LEU A 359 -2.83 25.72 -11.14
N GLY A 360 -2.12 25.77 -12.27
CA GLY A 360 -0.66 25.68 -12.30
C GLY A 360 0.03 26.82 -11.52
N GLN A 361 -0.41 28.07 -11.72
CA GLN A 361 0.11 29.21 -10.95
C GLN A 361 -0.16 29.07 -9.44
N ALA A 362 -1.38 28.67 -9.07
CA ALA A 362 -1.76 28.47 -7.68
C ALA A 362 -0.98 27.30 -7.04
N THR A 363 -0.71 26.23 -7.80
CA THR A 363 0.14 25.10 -7.38
C THR A 363 1.58 25.54 -7.11
N TYR A 364 2.12 26.44 -7.94
CA TYR A 364 3.43 27.03 -7.71
C TYR A 364 3.46 27.89 -6.44
N MET A 365 2.43 28.71 -6.22
CA MET A 365 2.29 29.50 -5.00
C MET A 365 2.15 28.64 -3.74
N LEU A 366 1.42 27.52 -3.82
CA LEU A 366 1.36 26.56 -2.72
C LEU A 366 2.73 25.93 -2.43
N SER A 367 3.56 25.70 -3.45
CA SER A 367 4.93 25.20 -3.25
C SER A 367 5.76 26.21 -2.44
N GLN A 368 5.62 27.50 -2.73
CA GLN A 368 6.26 28.56 -1.96
C GLN A 368 5.71 28.63 -0.54
N ALA A 369 4.39 28.50 -0.35
CA ALA A 369 3.78 28.51 0.98
C ALA A 369 4.28 27.34 1.83
N LEU A 370 4.36 26.12 1.28
CA LEU A 370 4.89 24.95 1.99
C LEU A 370 6.35 25.15 2.42
N ASP A 371 7.19 25.72 1.55
CA ASP A 371 8.56 26.09 1.91
C ASP A 371 8.59 27.16 3.01
N LEU A 372 7.72 28.18 2.92
CA LEU A 372 7.60 29.27 3.89
C LEU A 372 7.01 28.86 5.23
N VAL A 373 6.32 27.72 5.36
CA VAL A 373 5.82 27.23 6.66
C VAL A 373 6.66 26.07 7.20
N SER A 374 7.59 25.55 6.41
CA SER A 374 8.49 24.46 6.82
C SER A 374 9.37 24.86 8.01
N PRO A 375 9.57 23.95 8.99
CA PRO A 375 10.50 24.17 10.10
C PRO A 375 11.95 24.27 9.64
N ASP A 376 12.30 23.65 8.51
CA ASP A 376 13.66 23.65 7.95
C ASP A 376 14.00 24.95 7.19
N ASN A 377 13.04 25.87 7.06
CA ASN A 377 13.28 27.14 6.39
C ASN A 377 14.04 28.11 7.32
N HIS A 378 15.32 28.34 6.98
CA HIS A 378 16.25 29.17 7.73
C HIS A 378 16.26 30.67 7.35
N GLN A 379 15.27 31.15 6.58
CA GLN A 379 15.16 32.58 6.25
C GLN A 379 14.93 33.46 7.49
N ASN A 380 15.32 34.72 7.40
CA ASN A 380 15.09 35.70 8.46
C ASN A 380 13.57 35.88 8.69
N ILE A 381 13.12 35.92 9.95
CA ILE A 381 11.69 36.04 10.32
C ILE A 381 11.03 37.26 9.65
N ILE A 382 11.71 38.39 9.56
CA ILE A 382 11.16 39.61 8.94
C ILE A 382 10.94 39.41 7.44
N GLU A 383 11.94 38.86 6.75
CA GLU A 383 11.87 38.58 5.30
C GLU A 383 10.81 37.52 5.01
N ARG A 384 10.75 36.47 5.83
CA ARG A 384 9.76 35.40 5.74
C ARG A 384 8.34 35.95 5.88
N ASN A 385 8.08 36.79 6.88
CA ASN A 385 6.77 37.41 7.07
C ASN A 385 6.39 38.35 5.91
N GLN A 386 7.35 39.12 5.36
CA GLN A 386 7.10 39.94 4.18
C GLN A 386 6.75 39.08 2.95
N GLN A 387 7.40 37.94 2.77
CA GLN A 387 7.07 37.00 1.68
C GLN A 387 5.70 36.36 1.88
N ILE A 388 5.33 36.00 3.11
CA ILE A 388 4.00 35.49 3.45
C ILE A 388 2.91 36.50 3.09
N ASP A 389 3.08 37.76 3.50
CA ASP A 389 2.12 38.84 3.18
C ASP A 389 2.01 39.07 1.67
N GLN A 390 3.14 39.11 0.97
CA GLN A 390 3.16 39.29 -0.48
C GLN A 390 2.49 38.11 -1.20
N LEU A 391 2.75 36.88 -0.76
CA LEU A 391 2.16 35.67 -1.31
C LEU A 391 0.64 35.65 -1.09
N ARG A 392 0.18 36.00 0.11
CA ARG A 392 -1.24 36.09 0.47
C ARG A 392 -1.99 37.10 -0.42
N ARG A 393 -1.45 38.31 -0.60
CA ARG A 393 -2.04 39.32 -1.51
C ARG A 393 -2.09 38.83 -2.95
N THR A 394 -1.04 38.14 -3.40
CA THR A 394 -0.96 37.59 -4.75
C THR A 394 -2.00 36.49 -4.98
N LEU A 395 -2.20 35.60 -4.00
CA LEU A 395 -3.24 34.57 -4.01
C LEU A 395 -4.65 35.18 -4.03
N HIS A 396 -4.89 36.21 -3.23
CA HIS A 396 -6.18 36.92 -3.21
C HIS A 396 -6.47 37.65 -4.53
N ALA A 397 -5.46 38.27 -5.14
CA ALA A 397 -5.57 38.85 -6.48
C ALA A 397 -5.91 37.78 -7.53
N LEU A 398 -5.31 36.58 -7.43
CA LEU A 398 -5.63 35.46 -8.33
C LEU A 398 -7.08 34.97 -8.17
N ILE A 399 -7.59 34.89 -6.94
CA ILE A 399 -9.01 34.62 -6.65
C ILE A 399 -9.91 35.68 -7.32
N THR A 400 -9.58 36.96 -7.15
CA THR A 400 -10.35 38.07 -7.71
C THR A 400 -10.42 38.01 -9.24
N VAL A 401 -9.28 37.81 -9.91
CA VAL A 401 -9.22 37.70 -11.38
C VAL A 401 -9.99 36.47 -11.88
N SER A 402 -9.92 35.35 -11.15
CA SER A 402 -10.63 34.12 -11.53
C SER A 402 -12.14 34.29 -11.47
N ASN A 403 -12.65 35.01 -10.48
CA ASN A 403 -14.07 35.38 -10.39
C ASN A 403 -14.51 36.38 -11.48
N ALA A 404 -13.63 37.30 -11.86
CA ALA A 404 -13.89 38.22 -12.96
C ALA A 404 -14.00 37.45 -14.30
N GLU A 405 -13.11 36.51 -14.58
CA GLU A 405 -13.20 35.66 -15.77
C GLU A 405 -14.48 34.83 -15.77
N ALA A 406 -14.75 34.16 -14.65
CA ALA A 406 -15.95 33.38 -14.43
C ALA A 406 -17.24 34.13 -14.81
N THR A 407 -17.33 35.38 -14.35
CA THR A 407 -18.46 36.27 -14.63
C THR A 407 -18.48 36.66 -16.11
N ALA A 408 -17.33 37.02 -16.68
CA ALA A 408 -17.20 37.47 -18.06
C ALA A 408 -17.48 36.37 -19.09
N ARG A 409 -17.12 35.11 -18.78
CA ARG A 409 -17.32 33.94 -19.64
C ARG A 409 -18.65 33.22 -19.36
N GLU A 410 -19.51 33.79 -18.52
CA GLU A 410 -20.78 33.20 -18.09
C GLU A 410 -20.65 31.77 -17.53
N LEU A 411 -19.50 31.44 -16.95
CA LEU A 411 -19.20 30.12 -16.39
C LEU A 411 -19.85 29.92 -15.01
N ARG A 412 -20.99 30.57 -14.73
CA ARG A 412 -21.59 30.79 -13.39
C ARG A 412 -21.86 29.50 -12.61
N THR A 413 -22.03 28.36 -13.27
CA THR A 413 -22.25 27.04 -12.66
C THR A 413 -20.96 26.33 -12.24
N CYS A 414 -19.81 26.67 -12.85
CA CYS A 414 -18.54 25.96 -12.69
C CYS A 414 -17.42 26.83 -12.07
N ALA A 415 -17.59 28.15 -12.17
CA ALA A 415 -16.61 29.16 -11.80
C ALA A 415 -16.26 29.24 -10.31
N GLY A 416 -17.25 29.02 -9.44
CA GLY A 416 -17.09 29.24 -8.02
C GLY A 416 -16.20 28.22 -7.32
N PHE A 417 -16.07 27.03 -7.90
CA PHE A 417 -15.50 25.87 -7.22
C PHE A 417 -14.56 25.05 -8.11
N CYS A 418 -13.85 25.75 -8.97
CA CYS A 418 -12.70 25.17 -9.65
C CYS A 418 -11.61 24.82 -8.61
N PRO A 419 -10.79 23.78 -8.86
CA PRO A 419 -9.71 23.40 -7.96
C PRO A 419 -8.73 24.54 -7.65
N GLN A 420 -8.61 25.51 -8.57
CA GLN A 420 -7.76 26.68 -8.40
C GLN A 420 -8.24 27.60 -7.27
N LEU A 421 -9.54 27.86 -7.13
CA LEU A 421 -10.06 28.66 -6.02
C LEU A 421 -9.86 27.94 -4.68
N SER A 422 -10.18 26.64 -4.65
CA SER A 422 -9.97 25.80 -3.46
C SER A 422 -8.52 25.85 -3.00
N ILE A 423 -7.56 25.66 -3.91
CA ILE A 423 -6.15 25.64 -3.54
C ILE A 423 -5.63 27.02 -3.14
N CYS A 424 -6.08 28.10 -3.78
CA CYS A 424 -5.72 29.45 -3.36
C CYS A 424 -6.20 29.73 -1.93
N SER A 425 -7.46 29.41 -1.64
CA SER A 425 -8.03 29.57 -0.30
C SER A 425 -7.35 28.68 0.74
N SER A 426 -7.10 27.40 0.44
CA SER A 426 -6.35 26.50 1.31
C SER A 426 -4.94 27.00 1.60
N THR A 427 -4.28 27.60 0.61
CA THR A 427 -2.94 28.18 0.78
C THR A 427 -2.98 29.42 1.68
N ILE A 428 -3.99 30.29 1.53
CA ILE A 428 -4.19 31.44 2.42
C ILE A 428 -4.43 30.97 3.86
N PHE A 429 -5.25 29.94 4.07
CA PHE A 429 -5.49 29.37 5.39
C PHE A 429 -4.24 28.73 5.99
N LEU A 430 -3.44 28.01 5.21
CA LEU A 430 -2.17 27.44 5.65
C LEU A 430 -1.21 28.53 6.18
N LEU A 431 -1.06 29.63 5.43
CA LEU A 431 -0.22 30.76 5.83
C LEU A 431 -0.74 31.43 7.11
N GLN A 432 -2.06 31.55 7.25
CA GLN A 432 -2.69 32.15 8.43
C GLN A 432 -2.56 31.26 9.67
N GLU A 433 -2.70 29.95 9.53
CA GLU A 433 -2.49 28.99 10.61
C GLU A 433 -1.04 29.03 11.12
N TYR A 434 -0.06 29.14 10.22
CA TYR A 434 1.34 29.31 10.58
C TYR A 434 1.58 30.59 11.39
N GLU A 435 1.02 31.74 10.96
CA GLU A 435 1.14 32.98 11.72
C GLU A 435 0.58 32.87 13.13
N TRP A 436 -0.54 32.16 13.31
CA TRP A 436 -1.11 31.90 14.64
C TRP A 436 -0.23 30.99 15.49
N GLN A 437 0.41 29.97 14.90
CA GLN A 437 1.37 29.12 15.61
C GLN A 437 2.57 29.93 16.12
N VAL A 438 3.12 30.80 15.27
CA VAL A 438 4.26 31.67 15.62
C VAL A 438 3.87 32.67 16.70
N ALA A 439 2.70 33.32 16.57
CA ALA A 439 2.20 34.30 17.55
C ALA A 439 1.90 33.68 18.93
N GLY A 440 1.52 32.38 18.96
CA GLY A 440 1.19 31.66 20.18
C GLY A 440 2.38 31.16 21.02
N ASN A 441 3.64 31.39 20.60
CA ASN A 441 4.87 30.81 21.19
C ASN A 441 4.88 29.27 21.29
N ASN A 442 3.90 28.58 20.71
CA ASN A 442 3.77 27.13 20.68
C ASN A 442 4.19 26.63 19.30
N MET A 443 5.46 26.24 19.16
CA MET A 443 6.05 25.70 17.92
C MET A 443 5.50 24.31 17.55
N GLY A 444 4.18 24.17 17.36
CA GLY A 444 3.60 22.94 16.82
C GLY A 444 2.08 22.86 16.77
N LEU A 445 1.32 23.74 17.44
CA LEU A 445 -0.15 23.65 17.49
C LEU A 445 -0.80 25.03 17.33
N VAL A 446 -1.80 25.11 16.43
CA VAL A 446 -2.67 26.29 16.31
C VAL A 446 -3.53 26.37 17.58
N PRO A 447 -3.65 27.54 18.23
CA PRO A 447 -4.56 27.71 19.35
C PRO A 447 -6.01 27.34 19.00
N ASN A 448 -6.73 26.72 19.93
CA ASN A 448 -8.12 26.34 19.75
C ASN A 448 -9.09 27.54 19.66
N TYR A 449 -8.63 28.72 20.09
CA TYR A 449 -9.32 29.99 19.89
C TYR A 449 -8.33 31.04 19.38
N VAL A 450 -8.79 31.88 18.45
CA VAL A 450 -7.98 32.94 17.83
C VAL A 450 -8.75 34.26 17.78
N SER A 451 -8.06 35.37 17.61
CA SER A 451 -8.68 36.70 17.51
C SER A 451 -8.85 37.11 16.06
N THR A 452 -10.01 37.68 15.72
CA THR A 452 -10.22 38.33 14.43
C THR A 452 -9.21 39.47 14.20
N ARG A 453 -8.71 40.10 15.27
CA ARG A 453 -7.66 41.15 15.17
C ARG A 453 -6.29 40.60 14.77
N ASP A 454 -6.06 39.31 15.00
CA ASP A 454 -4.82 38.62 14.68
C ASP A 454 -4.98 37.82 13.36
N THR A 455 -5.99 38.17 12.57
CA THR A 455 -6.30 37.54 11.27
C THR A 455 -6.14 38.58 10.17
N SER A 456 -5.50 38.21 9.07
CA SER A 456 -5.34 39.09 7.91
C SER A 456 -6.66 39.40 7.20
N ASP A 457 -6.78 40.62 6.66
CA ASP A 457 -7.96 41.07 5.91
C ASP A 457 -8.21 40.21 4.66
N GLU A 458 -7.15 39.77 3.99
CA GLU A 458 -7.25 38.88 2.84
C GLU A 458 -7.84 37.52 3.22
N THR A 459 -7.57 37.01 4.43
CA THR A 459 -8.15 35.75 4.92
C THR A 459 -9.64 35.92 5.22
N LEU A 460 -10.03 37.01 5.87
CA LEU A 460 -11.44 37.33 6.13
C LEU A 460 -12.23 37.53 4.83
N SER A 461 -11.66 38.28 3.89
CA SER A 461 -12.23 38.46 2.55
C SER A 461 -12.36 37.13 1.79
N THR A 462 -11.40 36.21 1.96
CA THR A 462 -11.48 34.86 1.39
C THR A 462 -12.64 34.05 1.98
N LEU A 463 -12.89 34.15 3.29
CA LEU A 463 -14.06 33.51 3.93
C LEU A 463 -15.38 34.09 3.43
N ASP A 464 -15.48 35.42 3.27
CA ASP A 464 -16.66 36.08 2.70
C ASP A 464 -16.94 35.60 1.28
N HIS A 465 -15.87 35.51 0.50
CA HIS A 465 -15.93 35.03 -0.87
C HIS A 465 -16.40 33.57 -0.92
N LEU A 466 -15.78 32.68 -0.15
CA LEU A 466 -16.18 31.27 -0.07
C LEU A 466 -17.64 31.10 0.37
N ALA A 467 -18.13 31.90 1.32
CA ALA A 467 -19.52 31.85 1.77
C ALA A 467 -20.49 32.28 0.64
N THR A 468 -20.21 33.40 -0.02
CA THR A 468 -21.03 33.90 -1.13
C THR A 468 -21.11 32.88 -2.25
N THR A 469 -19.96 32.33 -2.63
CA THR A 469 -19.88 31.32 -3.68
C THR A 469 -20.58 30.03 -3.25
N SER A 470 -20.44 29.60 -1.98
CA SER A 470 -21.02 28.34 -1.49
C SER A 470 -22.52 28.40 -1.48
N GLN A 471 -23.08 29.54 -1.08
CA GLN A 471 -24.50 29.81 -1.19
C GLN A 471 -24.95 29.72 -2.65
N GLY A 472 -24.25 30.41 -3.56
CA GLY A 472 -24.58 30.39 -4.99
C GLY A 472 -24.54 29.00 -5.62
N PHE A 473 -23.63 28.12 -5.21
CA PHE A 473 -23.59 26.73 -5.67
C PHE A 473 -24.74 25.90 -5.09
N ARG A 474 -25.02 26.02 -3.78
CA ARG A 474 -26.16 25.32 -3.17
C ARG A 474 -27.49 25.76 -3.78
N ASP A 475 -27.66 27.04 -4.09
CA ASP A 475 -28.86 27.57 -4.76
C ASP A 475 -29.06 26.96 -6.16
N GLN A 476 -28.00 26.47 -6.80
CA GLN A 476 -28.01 25.83 -8.12
C GLN A 476 -28.09 24.28 -8.03
N MET A 477 -27.90 23.69 -6.85
CA MET A 477 -27.99 22.24 -6.60
C MET A 477 -29.45 21.75 -6.46
N ILE A 478 -30.33 22.14 -7.39
CA ILE A 478 -31.76 21.77 -7.35
C ILE A 478 -32.01 20.33 -7.85
N ASP A 479 -31.12 19.78 -8.69
CA ASP A 479 -31.24 18.44 -9.29
C ASP A 479 -30.01 17.54 -9.02
N THR A 480 -30.17 16.21 -9.06
CA THR A 480 -29.12 15.20 -8.78
C THR A 480 -27.90 15.28 -9.70
N THR A 481 -28.04 15.83 -10.91
CA THR A 481 -26.94 16.03 -11.86
C THR A 481 -25.93 17.09 -11.39
N SER A 482 -26.35 18.03 -10.54
CA SER A 482 -25.50 19.11 -10.03
C SER A 482 -24.48 18.64 -8.98
N VAL A 483 -24.75 17.54 -8.26
CA VAL A 483 -23.77 16.93 -7.34
C VAL A 483 -22.57 16.38 -8.13
N LEU A 484 -22.78 15.95 -9.38
CA LEU A 484 -21.72 15.35 -10.21
C LEU A 484 -20.61 16.32 -10.61
N VAL A 485 -20.79 17.63 -10.43
CA VAL A 485 -19.73 18.61 -10.67
C VAL A 485 -18.99 19.02 -9.40
N ALA A 486 -19.42 18.56 -8.22
CA ALA A 486 -18.73 18.85 -6.97
C ALA A 486 -17.33 18.21 -6.97
N THR A 487 -16.31 19.01 -6.59
CA THR A 487 -14.92 18.57 -6.50
C THR A 487 -14.56 18.16 -5.06
N PRO A 488 -13.64 17.20 -4.85
CA PRO A 488 -13.15 16.89 -3.50
C PRO A 488 -12.40 18.07 -2.86
N PHE A 489 -11.86 18.98 -3.68
CA PHE A 489 -11.15 20.18 -3.20
C PHE A 489 -12.10 21.24 -2.65
N LEU A 490 -13.31 21.34 -3.20
CA LEU A 490 -14.39 22.14 -2.62
C LEU A 490 -14.73 21.64 -1.21
N ALA A 491 -14.89 20.32 -1.04
CA ALA A 491 -15.14 19.76 0.28
C ALA A 491 -13.99 20.07 1.25
N HIS A 492 -12.74 19.96 0.82
CA HIS A 492 -11.58 20.29 1.65
C HIS A 492 -11.55 21.76 2.08
N VAL A 493 -11.76 22.70 1.17
CA VAL A 493 -11.72 24.13 1.52
C VAL A 493 -12.93 24.52 2.39
N ALA A 494 -14.10 23.92 2.20
CA ALA A 494 -15.27 24.13 3.06
C ALA A 494 -15.01 23.60 4.48
N TYR A 495 -14.35 22.45 4.59
CA TYR A 495 -13.86 21.92 5.87
C TYR A 495 -12.90 22.90 6.56
N GLN A 496 -11.86 23.36 5.87
CA GLN A 496 -10.90 24.30 6.44
C GLN A 496 -11.57 25.61 6.86
N ALA A 497 -12.46 26.17 6.02
CA ALA A 497 -13.19 27.39 6.35
C ALA A 497 -14.07 27.22 7.60
N THR A 498 -14.73 26.07 7.75
CA THR A 498 -15.54 25.77 8.93
C THR A 498 -14.67 25.63 10.18
N ALA A 499 -13.57 24.87 10.10
CA ALA A 499 -12.61 24.70 11.18
C ALA A 499 -12.03 26.07 11.64
N PHE A 500 -11.77 26.96 10.68
CA PHE A 500 -11.29 28.31 10.91
C PHE A 500 -12.33 29.18 11.63
N LEU A 501 -13.59 29.15 11.17
CA LEU A 501 -14.70 29.87 11.80
C LEU A 501 -15.01 29.38 13.22
N ILE A 502 -14.90 28.07 13.48
CA ILE A 502 -15.04 27.50 14.83
C ILE A 502 -13.99 28.10 15.76
N ARG A 503 -12.72 28.22 15.34
CA ARG A 503 -11.65 28.85 16.14
C ARG A 503 -11.90 30.34 16.38
N LEU A 504 -12.42 31.06 15.39
CA LEU A 504 -12.79 32.48 15.53
C LEU A 504 -13.96 32.69 16.49
N SER A 505 -14.88 31.72 16.60
CA SER A 505 -16.09 31.84 17.44
C SER A 505 -15.82 31.82 18.95
N ARG A 506 -14.64 31.36 19.39
CA ARG A 506 -14.28 31.21 20.81
C ARG A 506 -15.32 30.46 21.65
N GLY A 507 -16.02 29.49 21.04
CA GLY A 507 -17.04 28.67 21.68
C GLY A 507 -18.46 29.26 21.67
N VAL A 508 -18.65 30.54 21.30
CA VAL A 508 -19.98 31.15 21.13
C VAL A 508 -19.99 31.99 19.83
N PRO A 509 -20.41 31.40 18.70
CA PRO A 509 -20.43 32.13 17.43
C PRO A 509 -21.47 33.24 17.44
N ASP A 510 -21.14 34.38 16.83
CA ASP A 510 -22.14 35.39 16.47
C ASP A 510 -23.04 34.88 15.33
N ASP A 511 -24.15 35.57 15.07
CA ASP A 511 -25.15 35.14 14.07
C ASP A 511 -24.55 34.99 12.66
N ILE A 512 -23.55 35.80 12.31
CA ILE A 512 -22.91 35.78 10.99
C ILE A 512 -22.00 34.55 10.87
N ILE A 513 -21.15 34.31 11.87
CA ILE A 513 -20.25 33.15 11.93
C ILE A 513 -21.06 31.86 12.02
N ALA A 514 -22.10 31.82 12.85
CA ALA A 514 -23.01 30.67 12.97
C ALA A 514 -23.70 30.36 11.64
N GLY A 515 -24.20 31.39 10.93
CA GLY A 515 -24.78 31.24 9.60
C GLY A 515 -23.80 30.63 8.58
N ARG A 516 -22.53 31.07 8.60
CA ARG A 516 -21.49 30.54 7.71
C ARG A 516 -21.05 29.12 8.05
N ILE A 517 -20.91 28.79 9.34
CA ILE A 517 -20.64 27.41 9.79
C ILE A 517 -21.76 26.49 9.31
N SER A 518 -23.02 26.89 9.48
CA SER A 518 -24.18 26.13 9.00
C SER A 518 -24.18 25.98 7.48
N LEU A 519 -23.81 27.03 6.74
CA LEU A 519 -23.71 26.99 5.28
C LEU A 519 -22.67 25.96 4.80
N PHE A 520 -21.44 26.01 5.33
CA PHE A 520 -20.38 25.11 4.91
C PHE A 520 -20.63 23.66 5.36
N LYS A 521 -21.15 23.44 6.58
CA LYS A 521 -21.60 22.10 7.00
C LYS A 521 -22.73 21.57 6.11
N GLY A 522 -23.66 22.44 5.71
CA GLY A 522 -24.71 22.10 4.75
C GLY A 522 -24.14 21.68 3.39
N LEU A 523 -23.18 22.46 2.87
CA LEU A 523 -22.48 22.12 1.63
C LEU A 523 -21.76 20.77 1.71
N LEU A 524 -21.06 20.49 2.82
CA LEU A 524 -20.39 19.20 3.02
C LEU A 524 -21.40 18.04 2.98
N LYS A 525 -22.56 18.19 3.65
CA LYS A 525 -23.64 17.20 3.62
C LYS A 525 -24.15 16.93 2.20
N ASP A 526 -24.31 17.97 1.40
CA ASP A 526 -24.77 17.85 0.00
C ASP A 526 -23.73 17.13 -0.89
N ILE A 527 -22.45 17.15 -0.50
CA ILE A 527 -21.34 16.51 -1.25
C ILE A 527 -21.13 15.03 -0.86
N VAL A 528 -21.53 14.62 0.35
CA VAL A 528 -21.36 13.24 0.88
C VAL A 528 -21.72 12.14 -0.13
N PRO A 529 -22.87 12.20 -0.86
CA PRO A 529 -23.26 11.14 -1.79
C PRO A 529 -22.23 10.84 -2.88
N ARG A 530 -21.38 11.82 -3.22
CA ARG A 530 -20.32 11.68 -4.22
C ARG A 530 -18.95 11.44 -3.59
N TRP A 531 -18.63 12.14 -2.50
CA TRP A 531 -17.32 12.09 -1.86
C TRP A 531 -17.42 11.76 -0.37
N LYS A 532 -17.07 10.53 0.00
CA LYS A 532 -17.05 10.06 1.40
C LYS A 532 -16.19 10.92 2.32
N MET A 533 -15.14 11.57 1.79
CA MET A 533 -14.30 12.49 2.56
C MET A 533 -15.08 13.64 3.22
N ALA A 534 -16.20 14.09 2.61
CA ALA A 534 -17.01 15.16 3.19
C ALA A 534 -17.69 14.70 4.49
N GLY A 535 -18.08 13.43 4.60
CA GLY A 535 -18.63 12.83 5.82
C GLY A 535 -17.59 12.74 6.93
N ILE A 536 -16.36 12.33 6.60
CA ILE A 536 -15.23 12.31 7.55
C ILE A 536 -14.93 13.72 8.06
N TYR A 537 -14.89 14.71 7.16
CA TYR A 537 -14.69 16.11 7.56
C TYR A 537 -15.77 16.64 8.49
N LEU A 538 -17.05 16.28 8.27
CA LEU A 538 -18.13 16.65 9.19
C LEU A 538 -17.88 16.11 10.60
N GLY A 539 -17.47 14.85 10.73
CA GLY A 539 -17.12 14.26 12.03
C GLY A 539 -15.95 14.96 12.72
N ILE A 540 -14.91 15.34 11.97
CA ILE A 540 -13.78 16.11 12.51
C ILE A 540 -14.25 17.49 13.02
N LEU A 541 -15.13 18.16 12.28
CA LEU A 541 -15.67 19.47 12.68
C LEU A 541 -16.54 19.39 13.92
N GLU A 542 -17.34 18.32 14.08
CA GLU A 542 -18.12 18.08 15.29
C GLU A 542 -17.22 17.87 16.51
N ALA A 543 -16.15 17.08 16.35
CA ALA A 543 -15.14 16.91 17.40
C ALA A 543 -14.47 18.24 17.79
N GLN A 544 -14.13 19.06 16.80
CA GLN A 544 -13.52 20.36 17.03
C GLN A 544 -14.48 21.33 17.75
N GLU A 545 -15.76 21.41 17.36
CA GLU A 545 -16.74 22.25 18.04
C GLU A 545 -16.87 21.91 19.52
N ILE A 546 -16.92 20.63 19.86
CA ILE A 546 -17.00 20.15 21.24
C ILE A 546 -15.74 20.51 22.01
N THR A 547 -14.56 20.34 21.38
CA THR A 547 -13.27 20.74 21.98
C THR A 547 -13.24 22.22 22.30
N THR A 548 -13.54 23.07 21.30
CA THR A 548 -13.48 24.52 21.44
C THR A 548 -14.52 25.05 22.43
N ALA A 549 -15.72 24.47 22.46
CA ALA A 549 -16.77 24.83 23.44
C ALA A 549 -16.39 24.42 24.87
N SER A 550 -15.83 23.22 25.05
CA SER A 550 -15.34 22.72 26.34
C SER A 550 -14.24 23.62 26.89
N GLU A 551 -13.25 23.97 26.07
CA GLU A 551 -12.15 24.84 26.50
C GLU A 551 -12.60 26.28 26.81
N ALA A 552 -13.55 26.81 26.06
CA ALA A 552 -14.14 28.12 26.34
C ALA A 552 -14.90 28.15 27.68
N ALA A 553 -15.55 27.03 28.07
CA ALA A 553 -16.32 26.93 29.29
C ALA A 553 -15.46 26.56 30.53
N CYS A 554 -14.43 25.72 30.36
CA CYS A 554 -13.71 25.09 31.46
C CYS A 554 -12.20 25.38 31.51
N GLY A 555 -11.65 26.16 30.57
CA GLY A 555 -10.21 26.32 30.38
C GLY A 555 -9.60 25.17 29.54
N PRO A 556 -8.32 25.28 29.11
CA PRO A 556 -7.70 24.29 28.24
C PRO A 556 -7.71 22.91 28.89
N ARG A 557 -8.50 22.00 28.34
CA ARG A 557 -8.56 20.59 28.72
C ARG A 557 -8.39 19.78 27.45
N PRO A 558 -7.31 18.98 27.32
CA PRO A 558 -7.19 18.07 26.19
C PRO A 558 -8.36 17.10 26.22
N LEU A 559 -9.10 17.02 25.11
CA LEU A 559 -9.99 15.87 24.89
C LEU A 559 -9.12 14.62 24.83
N SER A 560 -9.55 13.55 25.48
CA SER A 560 -8.83 12.28 25.34
C SER A 560 -8.98 11.76 23.91
N SER A 561 -8.00 11.00 23.42
CA SER A 561 -8.07 10.36 22.08
C SER A 561 -9.37 9.57 21.90
N THR A 562 -9.93 9.04 22.98
CA THR A 562 -11.23 8.37 23.04
C THR A 562 -12.42 9.31 22.79
N GLU A 563 -12.43 10.54 23.30
CA GLU A 563 -13.51 11.51 23.05
C GLU A 563 -13.51 11.98 21.58
N LEU A 564 -12.32 12.18 21.00
CA LEU A 564 -12.17 12.50 19.57
C LEU A 564 -12.59 11.33 18.65
N LEU A 565 -12.24 10.09 19.03
CA LEU A 565 -12.66 8.89 18.31
C LEU A 565 -14.16 8.63 18.45
N GLU A 566 -14.75 8.78 19.64
CA GLU A 566 -16.20 8.60 19.84
C GLU A 566 -17.03 9.59 19.03
N LEU A 567 -16.52 10.82 18.83
CA LEU A 567 -17.18 11.84 18.01
C LEU A 567 -17.04 11.56 16.50
N ALA A 568 -15.87 11.09 16.07
CA ALA A 568 -15.66 10.63 14.69
C ALA A 568 -16.47 9.36 14.37
N VAL A 569 -16.58 8.42 15.31
CA VAL A 569 -17.34 7.16 15.18
C VAL A 569 -18.84 7.38 15.29
N SER A 570 -19.32 8.27 16.18
CA SER A 570 -20.74 8.64 16.26
C SER A 570 -21.26 9.27 14.97
N SER A 571 -20.40 10.01 14.26
CA SER A 571 -20.71 10.60 12.95
C SER A 571 -20.78 9.55 11.83
N LEU A 572 -19.93 8.53 11.89
CA LEU A 572 -19.92 7.40 10.96
C LEU A 572 -21.11 6.44 11.14
N LEU A 573 -21.67 6.36 12.36
CA LEU A 573 -22.83 5.52 12.68
C LEU A 573 -24.18 6.17 12.36
N LEU A 574 -24.22 7.45 11.98
CA LEU A 574 -25.46 8.17 11.68
C LEU A 574 -26.12 7.77 10.35
N GLU A 575 -25.47 6.96 9.50
CA GLU A 575 -26.09 6.42 8.28
C GLU A 575 -26.75 5.04 8.45
N GLU A 576 -26.51 4.29 9.53
CA GLU A 576 -27.12 2.96 9.72
C GLU A 576 -28.04 2.82 10.96
N GLY A 577 -28.29 3.90 11.71
CA GLY A 577 -28.95 3.80 13.03
C GLY A 577 -30.12 4.76 13.28
N LYS A 578 -31.16 4.82 12.44
CA LYS A 578 -32.46 5.37 12.86
C LYS A 578 -33.20 4.36 13.75
N ASN A 579 -32.86 4.33 15.04
CA ASN A 579 -33.76 4.01 16.18
C ASN A 579 -32.92 3.79 17.44
N CYS A 580 -32.74 4.84 18.24
CA CYS A 580 -32.62 4.79 19.71
C CYS A 580 -32.27 6.18 20.24
N ARG A 581 -33.27 7.06 20.30
CA ARG A 581 -33.25 8.23 21.20
C ARG A 581 -34.45 8.10 22.13
N HIS A 582 -34.26 7.46 23.28
CA HIS A 582 -34.98 7.81 24.49
C HIS A 582 -34.19 7.36 25.73
N ASN A 583 -34.16 8.26 26.71
CA ASN A 583 -33.66 8.14 28.08
C ASN A 583 -32.16 8.36 28.28
N PHE A 584 -31.80 9.55 28.74
CA PHE A 584 -31.03 9.71 29.99
C PHE A 584 -31.28 11.12 30.55
N ASP A 585 -32.34 11.23 31.36
CA ASP A 585 -32.45 12.22 32.42
C ASP A 585 -32.27 11.47 33.75
N GLY A 586 -31.32 11.92 34.58
CA GLY A 586 -31.31 11.65 36.02
C GLY A 586 -30.27 10.66 36.56
N LEU A 587 -29.67 11.06 37.68
CA LEU A 587 -28.69 10.40 38.56
C LEU A 587 -27.24 10.70 38.14
N GLY A 588 -26.40 11.39 38.91
CA GLY A 588 -26.37 11.62 40.36
C GLY A 588 -24.92 11.38 40.79
N ALA A 589 -24.22 12.44 41.19
CA ALA A 589 -22.85 12.39 41.68
C ALA A 589 -22.79 11.58 42.99
N ASP A 590 -22.16 10.40 42.95
CA ASP A 590 -21.44 9.77 44.06
C ASP A 590 -21.08 8.32 43.69
N ASN A 591 -19.88 8.12 43.15
CA ASN A 591 -19.06 6.90 43.24
C ASN A 591 -17.77 7.09 42.44
N ALA A 592 -16.91 8.02 42.88
CA ALA A 592 -15.55 8.14 42.38
C ALA A 592 -14.69 7.00 42.98
N LYS A 593 -14.59 5.88 42.27
CA LYS A 593 -13.44 4.96 42.32
C LYS A 593 -12.57 5.23 41.08
N PRO A 594 -11.24 5.13 41.16
CA PRO A 594 -10.34 5.76 40.20
C PRO A 594 -10.49 5.13 38.81
N LEU A 595 -10.86 5.97 37.83
CA LEU A 595 -11.01 5.61 36.41
C LEU A 595 -9.70 5.16 35.75
N GLU A 596 -8.54 5.31 36.39
CA GLU A 596 -7.24 4.85 35.87
C GLU A 596 -7.15 3.32 35.74
N ALA A 597 -7.90 2.56 36.54
CA ALA A 597 -8.00 1.10 36.40
C ALA A 597 -9.05 0.66 35.36
N TYR A 598 -9.84 1.60 34.82
CA TYR A 598 -10.89 1.35 33.83
C TYR A 598 -10.42 1.66 32.40
N PHE A 599 -9.42 2.52 32.23
CA PHE A 599 -8.84 2.88 30.92
C PHE A 599 -7.70 1.98 30.44
N ALA A 600 -7.16 1.10 31.29
CA ALA A 600 -6.06 0.20 30.93
C ALA A 600 -6.50 -1.06 30.14
N THR A 601 -7.79 -1.24 29.85
CA THR A 601 -8.32 -2.54 29.38
C THR A 601 -9.12 -2.50 28.08
N ARG A 602 -9.37 -1.34 27.45
CA ARG A 602 -10.13 -1.27 26.17
C ARG A 602 -9.23 -1.04 24.96
N LEU A 603 -8.56 -2.09 24.50
CA LEU A 603 -7.91 -2.11 23.17
C LEU A 603 -8.16 -3.39 22.35
N LEU A 604 -9.11 -4.22 22.78
CA LEU A 604 -9.76 -5.23 21.95
C LEU A 604 -11.25 -5.15 22.30
N PRO A 605 -12.19 -5.22 21.35
CA PRO A 605 -13.60 -5.23 21.72
C PRO A 605 -13.86 -6.48 22.60
N GLU A 606 -14.51 -6.29 23.75
CA GLU A 606 -15.10 -7.37 24.52
C GLU A 606 -16.47 -7.71 23.90
N PRO A 607 -16.93 -8.96 23.97
CA PRO A 607 -16.51 -10.10 23.13
C PRO A 607 -16.44 -9.80 21.62
N CYS A 608 -15.66 -10.57 20.87
CA CYS A 608 -15.50 -10.39 19.41
C CYS A 608 -15.73 -11.67 18.61
N LEU A 609 -16.25 -11.48 17.40
CA LEU A 609 -16.40 -12.47 16.34
C LEU A 609 -15.71 -11.96 15.08
N ALA A 610 -14.58 -12.57 14.70
CA ALA A 610 -13.79 -12.16 13.53
C ALA A 610 -13.91 -13.16 12.38
N ALA A 611 -14.23 -12.68 11.18
CA ALA A 611 -14.15 -13.47 9.95
C ALA A 611 -12.70 -13.64 9.53
N LEU A 612 -12.24 -14.87 9.29
CA LEU A 612 -10.86 -15.17 8.92
C LEU A 612 -10.73 -15.31 7.40
N SER A 613 -10.71 -14.17 6.72
CA SER A 613 -10.63 -14.11 5.25
C SER A 613 -9.30 -14.61 4.70
N SER A 614 -8.25 -14.62 5.53
CA SER A 614 -6.94 -15.19 5.24
C SER A 614 -6.91 -16.73 5.29
N ARG A 615 -7.99 -17.39 5.74
CA ARG A 615 -8.07 -18.85 5.89
C ARG A 615 -9.02 -19.46 4.86
N GLN A 616 -8.68 -20.65 4.37
CA GLN A 616 -9.49 -21.38 3.41
C GLN A 616 -9.47 -22.89 3.71
N LEU A 617 -10.54 -23.58 3.31
CA LEU A 617 -10.73 -25.00 3.58
C LEU A 617 -10.48 -25.87 2.34
N LEU A 618 -9.82 -27.02 2.56
CA LEU A 618 -9.69 -28.11 1.61
C LEU A 618 -10.45 -29.33 2.14
N SER A 619 -11.41 -29.83 1.37
CA SER A 619 -12.10 -31.08 1.68
C SER A 619 -11.29 -32.29 1.21
N VAL A 620 -11.18 -33.28 2.10
CA VAL A 620 -10.49 -34.55 1.91
C VAL A 620 -11.43 -35.69 2.31
N THR A 621 -12.03 -36.36 1.33
CA THR A 621 -13.05 -37.39 1.55
C THR A 621 -12.62 -38.76 1.02
N GLY A 622 -13.27 -39.83 1.49
CA GLY A 622 -13.07 -41.19 1.00
C GLY A 622 -12.54 -42.16 2.06
N PRO A 623 -12.67 -43.47 1.82
CA PRO A 623 -12.45 -44.50 2.85
C PRO A 623 -11.00 -44.56 3.37
N ASP A 624 -10.03 -44.12 2.57
CA ASP A 624 -8.62 -44.11 2.96
C ASP A 624 -8.18 -42.79 3.63
N ALA A 625 -9.06 -41.78 3.76
CA ALA A 625 -8.68 -40.41 4.14
C ALA A 625 -7.95 -40.35 5.49
N ALA A 626 -8.48 -41.02 6.53
CA ALA A 626 -7.85 -41.04 7.85
C ALA A 626 -6.47 -41.71 7.81
N LYS A 627 -6.37 -42.92 7.25
CA LYS A 627 -5.10 -43.65 7.12
C LYS A 627 -4.07 -42.87 6.29
N PHE A 628 -4.54 -42.16 5.26
CA PHE A 628 -3.72 -41.35 4.40
C PHE A 628 -3.16 -40.12 5.13
N LEU A 629 -4.02 -39.33 5.80
CA LEU A 629 -3.60 -38.17 6.59
C LEU A 629 -2.66 -38.56 7.74
N GLN A 630 -2.90 -39.71 8.38
CA GLN A 630 -2.05 -40.24 9.46
C GLN A 630 -0.57 -40.27 9.09
N GLY A 631 -0.22 -40.57 7.83
CA GLY A 631 1.16 -40.67 7.36
C GLY A 631 1.82 -39.37 6.90
N ILE A 632 1.08 -38.26 6.80
CA ILE A 632 1.60 -37.01 6.22
C ILE A 632 1.45 -35.77 7.11
N ILE A 633 0.85 -35.92 8.29
CA ILE A 633 0.70 -34.85 9.29
C ILE A 633 1.35 -35.22 10.64
N THR A 634 1.67 -34.21 11.45
CA THR A 634 2.35 -34.37 12.75
C THR A 634 1.45 -34.82 13.91
N ALA A 635 0.16 -34.47 13.90
CA ALA A 635 -0.80 -34.90 14.92
C ALA A 635 -1.43 -36.25 14.58
N ASN A 636 -1.97 -36.94 15.57
CA ASN A 636 -2.63 -38.22 15.38
C ASN A 636 -4.09 -38.04 14.97
N VAL A 637 -4.52 -38.75 13.92
CA VAL A 637 -5.91 -38.73 13.43
C VAL A 637 -6.73 -39.91 13.94
N VAL A 638 -6.13 -40.76 14.76
CA VAL A 638 -6.74 -41.94 15.36
C VAL A 638 -6.84 -41.74 16.87
N SER A 639 -8.00 -42.04 17.43
CA SER A 639 -8.24 -42.03 18.87
C SER A 639 -7.50 -43.18 19.58
N SER A 640 -7.47 -43.14 20.91
CA SER A 640 -6.90 -44.22 21.73
C SER A 640 -7.55 -45.59 21.51
N LYS A 641 -8.77 -45.63 20.97
CA LYS A 641 -9.52 -46.86 20.63
C LYS A 641 -9.18 -47.41 19.24
N GLY A 642 -8.32 -46.75 18.47
CA GLY A 642 -7.98 -47.17 17.11
C GLY A 642 -8.96 -46.69 16.03
N GLU A 643 -9.98 -45.92 16.40
CA GLU A 643 -10.98 -45.35 15.48
C GLU A 643 -10.59 -43.93 15.05
N PRO A 644 -10.99 -43.44 13.85
CA PRO A 644 -10.75 -42.07 13.44
C PRO A 644 -11.28 -41.06 14.46
N ARG A 645 -10.53 -39.99 14.69
CA ARG A 645 -10.95 -38.88 15.57
C ARG A 645 -12.25 -38.25 15.10
N THR A 646 -12.97 -37.68 16.06
CA THR A 646 -14.25 -36.96 15.87
C THR A 646 -14.12 -35.50 16.25
N ASP A 647 -13.11 -35.16 17.04
CA ASP A 647 -12.75 -33.83 17.46
C ASP A 647 -11.80 -33.16 16.47
N ALA A 648 -11.92 -31.84 16.32
CA ALA A 648 -10.99 -31.04 15.54
C ALA A 648 -9.64 -30.91 16.26
N PHE A 649 -8.57 -30.63 15.51
CA PHE A 649 -7.22 -30.50 16.08
C PHE A 649 -6.29 -29.65 15.23
N TYR A 650 -5.29 -29.05 15.89
CA TYR A 650 -4.18 -28.35 15.26
C TYR A 650 -3.07 -29.35 14.86
N THR A 651 -2.40 -29.13 13.72
CA THR A 651 -1.31 -29.98 13.23
C THR A 651 -0.48 -29.26 12.18
N GLY A 652 0.64 -29.87 11.77
CA GLY A 652 1.44 -29.40 10.63
C GLY A 652 1.65 -30.45 9.55
N PHE A 653 1.87 -29.98 8.33
CA PHE A 653 2.51 -30.72 7.26
C PHE A 653 4.00 -30.40 7.25
N LEU A 654 4.86 -31.42 7.21
CA LEU A 654 6.30 -31.23 7.12
C LEU A 654 6.85 -31.68 5.77
N ASN A 655 7.99 -31.13 5.39
CA ASN A 655 8.78 -31.71 4.31
C ASN A 655 9.55 -32.94 4.81
N ALA A 656 10.13 -33.70 3.88
CA ALA A 656 10.90 -34.92 4.20
C ALA A 656 12.12 -34.66 5.11
N THR A 657 12.60 -33.42 5.21
CA THR A 657 13.69 -33.08 6.12
C THR A 657 13.22 -32.78 7.54
N GLY A 658 11.92 -32.58 7.77
CA GLY A 658 11.30 -32.21 9.05
C GLY A 658 11.13 -30.70 9.28
N ARG A 659 11.01 -29.89 8.23
CA ARG A 659 10.64 -28.46 8.33
C ARG A 659 9.16 -28.26 8.03
N VAL A 660 8.56 -27.26 8.68
CA VAL A 660 7.14 -26.95 8.51
C VAL A 660 6.88 -26.47 7.08
N LEU A 661 5.89 -27.07 6.45
CA LEU A 661 5.33 -26.62 5.17
C LEU A 661 4.08 -25.80 5.39
N HIS A 662 3.15 -26.26 6.22
CA HIS A 662 1.89 -25.59 6.53
C HIS A 662 1.46 -25.97 7.94
N ASP A 663 1.07 -24.98 8.74
CA ASP A 663 0.24 -25.14 9.92
C ASP A 663 -1.24 -25.19 9.51
N VAL A 664 -2.01 -26.11 10.08
CA VAL A 664 -3.39 -26.33 9.70
C VAL A 664 -4.25 -26.73 10.89
N PHE A 665 -5.55 -26.46 10.78
CA PHE A 665 -6.57 -27.12 11.59
C PHE A 665 -7.28 -28.17 10.74
N ILE A 666 -7.63 -29.30 11.37
CA ILE A 666 -8.38 -30.37 10.71
C ILE A 666 -9.68 -30.60 11.47
N TYR A 667 -10.79 -30.60 10.72
CA TYR A 667 -12.16 -30.82 11.22
C TYR A 667 -12.71 -32.12 10.62
N PRO A 668 -12.96 -33.17 11.43
CA PRO A 668 -13.66 -34.35 10.97
C PRO A 668 -15.11 -34.02 10.58
N VAL A 669 -15.58 -34.51 9.42
CA VAL A 669 -16.96 -34.35 8.95
C VAL A 669 -17.53 -35.74 8.65
N ARG A 670 -18.67 -36.08 9.27
CA ARG A 670 -19.34 -37.38 9.12
C ARG A 670 -20.80 -37.18 8.76
N GLY A 671 -21.30 -38.01 7.83
CA GLY A 671 -22.72 -38.17 7.53
C GLY A 671 -23.51 -36.90 7.17
N GLY A 672 -23.79 -36.69 5.88
CA GLY A 672 -25.02 -36.02 5.38
C GLY A 672 -25.27 -34.53 5.68
N SER A 673 -24.70 -33.91 6.71
CA SER A 673 -24.86 -32.49 7.01
C SER A 673 -23.63 -31.69 6.56
N GLY A 674 -23.86 -30.79 5.59
CA GLY A 674 -22.84 -29.95 4.94
C GLY A 674 -22.68 -30.21 3.43
N PRO A 675 -22.03 -29.32 2.66
CA PRO A 675 -21.89 -29.44 1.20
C PRO A 675 -21.06 -30.67 0.73
N SER A 676 -20.53 -31.47 1.66
CA SER A 676 -19.89 -32.77 1.41
C SER A 676 -20.82 -33.98 1.57
N ALA A 677 -22.13 -33.77 1.80
CA ALA A 677 -23.12 -34.83 2.00
C ALA A 677 -23.15 -35.91 0.89
N GLN A 678 -22.67 -35.59 -0.31
CA GLN A 678 -22.63 -36.51 -1.46
C GLN A 678 -21.38 -37.41 -1.51
N ASP A 679 -20.31 -37.11 -0.75
CA ASP A 679 -18.98 -37.73 -0.92
C ASP A 679 -18.52 -38.64 0.25
N GLY A 680 -19.36 -38.86 1.27
CA GLY A 680 -19.08 -39.73 2.43
C GLY A 680 -18.23 -39.08 3.53
N ASP A 681 -17.78 -39.88 4.51
CA ASP A 681 -16.98 -39.40 5.65
C ASP A 681 -15.61 -38.83 5.19
N GLY A 682 -15.17 -37.76 5.85
CA GLY A 682 -13.92 -37.07 5.48
C GLY A 682 -13.46 -36.02 6.49
N PHE A 683 -12.63 -35.10 6.00
CA PHE A 683 -12.01 -34.04 6.78
C PHE A 683 -12.01 -32.72 6.00
N LEU A 684 -12.23 -31.61 6.70
CA LEU A 684 -11.92 -30.27 6.21
C LEU A 684 -10.58 -29.83 6.79
N ILE A 685 -9.68 -29.33 5.95
CA ILE A 685 -8.37 -28.84 6.35
C ILE A 685 -8.34 -27.32 6.15
N GLU A 686 -8.27 -26.56 7.25
CA GLU A 686 -8.08 -25.11 7.24
C GLU A 686 -6.60 -24.80 7.11
N VAL A 687 -6.26 -24.00 6.09
CA VAL A 687 -4.91 -23.52 5.83
C VAL A 687 -4.97 -22.04 5.42
N ASP A 688 -3.82 -21.37 5.49
CA ASP A 688 -3.60 -20.09 4.83
C ASP A 688 -4.09 -20.13 3.37
N ARG A 689 -4.98 -19.20 3.02
CA ARG A 689 -5.63 -19.07 1.72
C ARG A 689 -4.63 -18.96 0.58
N ALA A 690 -3.51 -18.26 0.79
CA ALA A 690 -2.46 -18.13 -0.23
C ALA A 690 -1.77 -19.48 -0.51
N GLN A 691 -1.88 -20.45 0.40
CA GLN A 691 -1.21 -21.75 0.32
C GLN A 691 -2.11 -22.91 -0.10
N ILE A 692 -3.42 -22.70 -0.26
CA ILE A 692 -4.39 -23.78 -0.55
C ILE A 692 -3.99 -24.64 -1.75
N ASN A 693 -3.53 -24.01 -2.84
CA ASN A 693 -3.14 -24.67 -4.08
C ASN A 693 -1.82 -25.43 -3.93
N VAL A 694 -0.91 -24.92 -3.10
CA VAL A 694 0.36 -25.58 -2.78
C VAL A 694 0.10 -26.83 -1.96
N LEU A 695 -0.73 -26.71 -0.92
CA LEU A 695 -1.12 -27.82 -0.07
C LEU A 695 -1.86 -28.91 -0.87
N ALA A 696 -2.84 -28.54 -1.70
CA ALA A 696 -3.56 -29.49 -2.54
C ALA A 696 -2.63 -30.28 -3.48
N LYS A 697 -1.64 -29.60 -4.09
CA LYS A 697 -0.61 -30.26 -4.92
C LYS A 697 0.29 -31.18 -4.09
N TYR A 698 0.67 -30.75 -2.89
CA TYR A 698 1.47 -31.57 -1.95
C TYR A 698 0.71 -32.86 -1.60
N ILE A 699 -0.53 -32.74 -1.14
CA ILE A 699 -1.37 -33.89 -0.78
C ILE A 699 -1.57 -34.82 -1.98
N LYS A 700 -1.86 -34.28 -3.17
CA LYS A 700 -2.05 -35.06 -4.41
C LYS A 700 -0.80 -35.87 -4.78
N ARG A 701 0.41 -35.40 -4.45
CA ARG A 701 1.67 -36.13 -4.68
C ARG A 701 1.75 -37.43 -3.86
N TYR A 702 1.24 -37.42 -2.63
CA TYR A 702 1.27 -38.59 -1.74
C TYR A 702 0.09 -39.55 -1.93
N LYS A 703 -0.96 -39.14 -2.65
CA LYS A 703 -2.20 -39.93 -2.83
C LYS A 703 -1.99 -41.33 -3.43
N LEU A 704 -0.87 -41.65 -4.09
CA LEU A 704 -0.46 -42.96 -4.63
C LEU A 704 -1.46 -44.15 -4.45
N ARG A 705 -2.53 -44.16 -5.25
CA ARG A 705 -3.65 -45.15 -5.26
C ARG A 705 -4.62 -45.14 -4.07
N ALA A 706 -4.38 -44.38 -3.01
CA ALA A 706 -5.32 -44.15 -1.93
C ALA A 706 -6.64 -43.58 -2.48
N LYS A 707 -7.76 -44.17 -2.04
CA LYS A 707 -9.13 -43.79 -2.41
C LYS A 707 -9.54 -42.55 -1.62
N VAL A 708 -8.95 -41.42 -2.00
CA VAL A 708 -9.17 -40.10 -1.37
C VAL A 708 -9.51 -39.08 -2.44
N ALA A 709 -10.63 -38.35 -2.31
CA ALA A 709 -10.95 -37.20 -3.15
C ALA A 709 -10.50 -35.90 -2.47
N LEU A 710 -10.13 -34.90 -3.29
CA LEU A 710 -9.71 -33.58 -2.82
C LEU A 710 -10.56 -32.53 -3.53
N ARG A 711 -11.20 -31.65 -2.75
CA ARG A 711 -11.98 -30.53 -3.29
C ARG A 711 -11.63 -29.26 -2.53
N THR A 712 -11.13 -28.26 -3.23
CA THR A 712 -10.98 -26.92 -2.67
C THR A 712 -12.36 -26.32 -2.46
N ILE A 713 -12.62 -25.76 -1.28
CA ILE A 713 -13.87 -25.08 -0.98
C ILE A 713 -13.79 -23.64 -1.52
N GLU A 714 -14.75 -23.24 -2.35
CA GLU A 714 -14.76 -21.91 -2.95
C GLU A 714 -15.23 -20.83 -1.96
N SER A 715 -14.84 -19.58 -2.24
CA SER A 715 -15.22 -18.43 -1.44
C SER A 715 -16.74 -18.24 -1.51
N GLY A 716 -17.43 -18.52 -0.40
CA GLY A 716 -18.89 -18.44 -0.35
C GLY A 716 -19.57 -19.69 0.19
N GLU A 717 -18.96 -20.86 0.04
CA GLU A 717 -19.55 -22.13 0.47
C GLU A 717 -19.48 -22.33 2.00
N ILE A 718 -18.27 -22.17 2.56
CA ILE A 718 -17.98 -22.33 3.98
C ILE A 718 -17.10 -21.16 4.42
N ALA A 719 -17.40 -20.56 5.57
CA ALA A 719 -16.63 -19.46 6.14
C ALA A 719 -15.96 -19.87 7.47
N VAL A 720 -14.75 -19.36 7.71
CA VAL A 720 -13.98 -19.60 8.94
C VAL A 720 -14.06 -18.34 9.79
N TRP A 721 -14.41 -18.51 11.06
CA TRP A 721 -14.54 -17.45 12.03
C TRP A 721 -13.78 -17.78 13.32
N HIS A 722 -13.47 -16.76 14.11
CA HIS A 722 -12.93 -16.91 15.45
C HIS A 722 -13.71 -16.05 16.44
N ALA A 723 -14.06 -16.62 17.59
CA ALA A 723 -14.82 -15.94 18.63
C ALA A 723 -14.08 -16.00 19.96
N TRP A 724 -14.07 -14.90 20.72
CA TRP A 724 -13.51 -14.87 22.06
C TRP A 724 -14.27 -13.90 22.97
N ASN A 725 -14.21 -14.16 24.27
CA ASN A 725 -14.79 -13.30 25.30
C ASN A 725 -13.86 -13.32 26.52
N ASP A 726 -13.32 -12.16 26.86
CA ASP A 726 -12.43 -12.01 28.03
C ASP A 726 -13.19 -11.47 29.25
N THR A 727 -14.51 -11.22 29.16
CA THR A 727 -15.33 -10.75 30.28
C THR A 727 -15.33 -11.83 31.40
N PRO A 728 -14.84 -11.51 32.62
CA PRO A 728 -14.73 -12.47 33.70
C PRO A 728 -16.08 -13.14 34.03
N GLY A 729 -16.12 -14.47 34.02
CA GLY A 729 -17.32 -15.25 34.34
C GLY A 729 -18.28 -15.48 33.16
N SER A 730 -18.03 -14.87 31.99
CA SER A 730 -18.83 -15.10 30.78
C SER A 730 -18.22 -16.22 29.95
N GLN A 731 -18.88 -17.38 29.90
CA GLN A 731 -18.51 -18.45 28.97
C GLN A 731 -19.27 -18.29 27.66
N LEU A 732 -18.55 -18.26 26.54
CA LEU A 732 -19.17 -18.34 25.21
C LEU A 732 -19.74 -19.74 25.01
N ASN A 733 -21.05 -19.89 25.23
CA ASN A 733 -21.77 -21.14 25.00
C ASN A 733 -22.17 -21.27 23.54
N ILE A 734 -21.19 -21.41 22.64
CA ILE A 734 -21.42 -21.64 21.21
C ILE A 734 -21.37 -23.15 20.98
N ALA A 735 -22.54 -23.76 20.79
CA ALA A 735 -22.62 -25.19 20.51
C ALA A 735 -22.44 -25.47 19.00
N SER A 736 -21.79 -26.58 18.69
CA SER A 736 -21.83 -27.16 17.34
C SER A 736 -23.25 -27.63 17.01
N ASP A 737 -23.67 -27.41 15.77
CA ASP A 737 -24.96 -27.86 15.23
C ASP A 737 -24.80 -28.25 13.75
N ASP A 738 -25.89 -28.61 13.06
CA ASP A 738 -25.84 -29.02 11.66
C ASP A 738 -25.34 -27.93 10.69
N SER A 739 -25.34 -26.67 11.12
CA SER A 739 -24.93 -25.50 10.34
C SER A 739 -23.52 -25.00 10.66
N ARG A 740 -22.92 -25.39 11.79
CA ARG A 740 -21.59 -24.94 12.21
C ARG A 740 -20.83 -25.94 13.06
N ILE A 741 -19.52 -25.99 12.86
CA ILE A 741 -18.57 -26.72 13.72
C ILE A 741 -17.89 -25.71 14.64
N VAL A 742 -17.96 -25.92 15.94
CA VAL A 742 -17.29 -25.09 16.95
C VAL A 742 -16.16 -25.90 17.60
N PHE A 743 -15.00 -25.27 17.74
CA PHE A 743 -13.81 -25.89 18.28
C PHE A 743 -13.05 -24.91 19.16
N GLU A 744 -12.77 -25.27 20.41
CA GLU A 744 -11.88 -24.48 21.26
C GLU A 744 -10.46 -24.51 20.69
N ASP A 745 -9.84 -23.34 20.56
CA ASP A 745 -8.51 -23.22 19.99
C ASP A 745 -7.44 -23.76 20.98
N PRO A 746 -6.75 -24.87 20.67
CA PRO A 746 -5.89 -25.57 21.61
C PRO A 746 -4.49 -24.96 21.71
N ARG A 747 -4.19 -23.89 20.94
CA ARG A 747 -2.82 -23.36 20.81
C ARG A 747 -2.38 -22.56 22.02
N ALA A 748 -3.31 -21.87 22.69
CA ALA A 748 -3.04 -21.17 23.93
C ALA A 748 -4.29 -21.14 24.81
N PRO A 749 -4.15 -21.29 26.15
CA PRO A 749 -5.28 -21.16 27.06
C PRO A 749 -5.96 -19.81 26.91
N GLY A 750 -7.30 -19.81 26.81
CA GLY A 750 -8.09 -18.59 26.67
C GLY A 750 -8.09 -17.95 25.29
N LEU A 751 -7.46 -18.55 24.26
CA LEU A 751 -7.39 -17.93 22.93
C LEU A 751 -8.75 -17.76 22.25
N GLY A 752 -9.73 -18.63 22.54
CA GLY A 752 -11.10 -18.53 22.03
C GLY A 752 -11.54 -19.77 21.26
N TYR A 753 -12.51 -19.61 20.36
CA TYR A 753 -13.18 -20.67 19.62
C TYR A 753 -13.09 -20.44 18.11
N ARG A 754 -12.70 -21.46 17.36
CA ARG A 754 -12.87 -21.54 15.91
C ARG A 754 -14.30 -21.94 15.57
N ILE A 755 -14.92 -21.26 14.61
CA ILE A 755 -16.26 -21.56 14.11
C ILE A 755 -16.18 -21.74 12.59
N ILE A 756 -16.61 -22.91 12.11
CA ILE A 756 -16.70 -23.24 10.69
C ILE A 756 -18.16 -23.23 10.28
N GLN A 757 -18.58 -22.19 9.56
CA GLN A 757 -19.97 -22.00 9.13
C GLN A 757 -20.21 -22.78 7.82
N LEU A 758 -20.98 -23.86 7.88
CA LEU A 758 -21.16 -24.83 6.79
C LEU A 758 -22.17 -24.41 5.71
N ALA A 759 -22.97 -23.36 5.96
CA ALA A 759 -24.04 -22.89 5.07
C ALA A 759 -23.92 -21.39 4.75
N GLY A 760 -22.94 -21.03 3.91
CA GLY A 760 -22.80 -19.68 3.37
C GLY A 760 -21.94 -18.72 4.21
N GLN A 761 -21.80 -17.49 3.73
CA GLN A 761 -20.98 -16.42 4.34
C GLN A 761 -21.68 -15.65 5.46
N LYS A 762 -22.93 -15.99 5.80
CA LYS A 762 -23.63 -15.28 6.86
C LYS A 762 -22.85 -15.41 8.17
N PRO A 763 -22.64 -14.32 8.93
CA PRO A 763 -22.05 -14.39 10.25
C PRO A 763 -22.80 -15.41 11.11
N PRO A 764 -22.09 -16.24 11.91
CA PRO A 764 -22.72 -17.09 12.90
C PRO A 764 -23.66 -16.26 13.78
N GLU A 765 -24.91 -16.72 13.96
CA GLU A 765 -25.84 -16.10 14.91
C GLU A 765 -25.33 -16.36 16.33
N VAL A 766 -24.56 -15.40 16.84
CA VAL A 766 -23.98 -15.39 18.19
C VAL A 766 -24.10 -13.96 18.72
N ASP A 767 -24.48 -13.82 19.99
CA ASP A 767 -24.65 -12.55 20.68
C ASP A 767 -23.30 -11.93 21.08
N ILE A 768 -22.50 -11.61 20.06
CA ILE A 768 -21.12 -11.12 20.16
C ILE A 768 -20.87 -10.13 19.00
N ASP A 769 -20.17 -9.04 19.27
CA ASP A 769 -19.86 -8.02 18.27
C ASP A 769 -18.87 -8.54 17.21
N GLN A 770 -19.04 -8.12 15.96
CA GLN A 770 -18.08 -8.46 14.90
C GLN A 770 -16.86 -7.57 14.95
N ALA A 771 -15.69 -8.16 14.68
CA ALA A 771 -14.40 -7.46 14.66
C ALA A 771 -13.63 -7.77 13.37
N PRO A 772 -12.75 -6.85 12.92
CA PRO A 772 -11.85 -7.13 11.81
C PRO A 772 -10.86 -8.25 12.15
N GLU A 773 -10.37 -8.95 11.13
CA GLU A 773 -9.37 -10.03 11.26
C GLU A 773 -8.06 -9.56 11.93
N GLU A 774 -7.75 -8.27 11.88
CA GLU A 774 -6.61 -7.67 12.55
C GLU A 774 -6.71 -7.76 14.09
N ALA A 775 -7.92 -7.65 14.67
CA ALA A 775 -8.12 -7.83 16.11
C ALA A 775 -7.75 -9.25 16.56
N TYR A 776 -8.06 -10.25 15.73
CA TYR A 776 -7.62 -11.63 15.94
C TYR A 776 -6.09 -11.77 15.83
N THR A 777 -5.45 -11.06 14.89
CA THR A 777 -3.98 -11.04 14.76
C THR A 777 -3.30 -10.46 16.00
N ILE A 778 -3.79 -9.32 16.50
CA ILE A 778 -3.31 -8.71 17.76
C ILE A 778 -3.47 -9.69 18.92
N ARG A 779 -4.65 -10.31 19.05
CA ARG A 779 -4.92 -11.32 20.09
C ARG A 779 -3.91 -12.46 20.05
N ARG A 780 -3.60 -13.00 18.87
CA ARG A 780 -2.61 -14.07 18.71
C ARG A 780 -1.22 -13.63 19.16
N TYR A 781 -0.78 -12.43 18.78
CA TYR A 781 0.51 -11.90 19.19
C TYR A 781 0.60 -11.70 20.70
N LEU A 782 -0.45 -11.20 21.35
CA LEU A 782 -0.49 -11.09 22.81
C LEU A 782 -0.40 -12.46 23.51
N HIS A 783 -0.89 -13.53 22.89
CA HIS A 783 -0.75 -14.90 23.40
C HIS A 783 0.55 -15.60 22.97
N GLY A 784 1.36 -14.99 22.10
CA GLY A 784 2.57 -15.60 21.55
C GLY A 784 2.31 -16.74 20.55
N VAL A 785 1.19 -16.68 19.82
CA VAL A 785 0.73 -17.74 18.91
C VAL A 785 1.00 -17.37 17.45
N ALA A 786 1.85 -18.16 16.79
CA ALA A 786 2.13 -18.02 15.36
C ALA A 786 1.07 -18.75 14.50
N GLU A 787 0.70 -18.17 13.35
CA GLU A 787 -0.19 -18.76 12.36
C GLU A 787 0.20 -18.34 10.93
N GLY A 788 0.17 -19.28 9.99
CA GLY A 788 0.43 -18.99 8.57
C GLY A 788 1.91 -18.77 8.22
N GLN A 789 2.17 -18.51 6.94
CA GLN A 789 3.53 -18.59 6.38
C GLN A 789 4.41 -17.39 6.62
N ASP A 790 3.80 -16.25 6.95
CA ASP A 790 4.54 -15.02 7.25
C ASP A 790 5.15 -15.08 8.67
N GLU A 791 4.64 -15.98 9.51
CA GLU A 791 5.08 -16.16 10.90
C GLU A 791 5.79 -17.51 11.10
N ILE A 792 5.35 -18.57 10.39
CA ILE A 792 5.97 -19.89 10.38
C ILE A 792 6.63 -20.10 9.02
N LEU A 793 7.86 -19.60 8.88
CA LEU A 793 8.57 -19.56 7.59
C LEU A 793 8.70 -20.95 6.94
N ARG A 794 8.06 -21.09 5.78
CA ARG A 794 8.01 -22.33 5.01
C ARG A 794 9.40 -22.88 4.71
N GLU A 795 9.57 -24.20 4.87
CA GLU A 795 10.82 -24.94 4.60
C GLU A 795 12.02 -24.51 5.46
N GLN A 796 11.85 -23.52 6.35
CA GLN A 796 12.88 -23.07 7.29
C GLN A 796 12.52 -23.42 8.74
N ALA A 797 11.26 -23.18 9.14
CA ALA A 797 10.79 -23.35 10.51
C ALA A 797 10.83 -24.81 10.98
N LEU A 798 11.21 -25.01 12.24
CA LEU A 798 11.17 -26.30 12.92
C LEU A 798 9.90 -26.36 13.80
N PRO A 799 9.17 -27.49 13.84
CA PRO A 799 7.94 -27.60 14.62
C PRO A 799 8.11 -27.21 16.09
N LEU A 800 9.23 -27.66 16.70
CA LEU A 800 9.54 -27.40 18.11
C LEU A 800 10.00 -25.95 18.34
N GLU A 801 10.62 -25.29 17.36
CA GLU A 801 10.96 -23.86 17.47
C GLU A 801 9.71 -22.98 17.33
N SER A 802 8.69 -23.48 16.61
CA SER A 802 7.36 -22.85 16.47
C SER A 802 6.37 -23.22 17.58
N ASN A 803 6.83 -23.85 18.67
CA ASN A 803 6.03 -24.26 19.84
C ASN A 803 4.89 -25.25 19.53
N MET A 804 4.92 -25.93 18.38
CA MET A 804 3.81 -26.81 17.97
C MET A 804 3.59 -27.98 18.94
N GLU A 805 4.61 -28.41 19.68
CA GLU A 805 4.49 -29.44 20.71
C GLU A 805 3.72 -28.96 21.95
N HIS A 806 3.79 -27.67 22.27
CA HIS A 806 3.05 -27.07 23.37
C HIS A 806 1.64 -26.62 22.95
N MET A 807 1.40 -26.51 21.64
CA MET A 807 0.11 -26.21 21.02
C MET A 807 -0.68 -27.47 20.60
N ASN A 808 -0.29 -28.66 21.11
CA ASN A 808 -0.89 -29.96 20.77
C ASN A 808 -0.85 -30.31 19.26
N GLY A 809 0.08 -29.73 18.51
CA GLY A 809 0.23 -29.92 17.06
C GLY A 809 1.14 -31.08 16.66
N VAL A 810 1.82 -31.75 17.60
CA VAL A 810 2.73 -32.87 17.34
C VAL A 810 2.45 -34.01 18.32
N ASP A 811 2.17 -35.20 17.81
CA ASP A 811 2.07 -36.41 18.61
C ASP A 811 3.39 -37.21 18.48
N PHE A 812 4.08 -37.45 19.60
CA PHE A 812 5.33 -38.20 19.63
C PHE A 812 5.12 -39.73 19.76
N HIS A 813 3.89 -40.17 20.03
CA HIS A 813 3.54 -41.58 20.24
C HIS A 813 2.79 -42.21 19.05
N LYS A 814 2.49 -41.43 18.00
CA LYS A 814 1.88 -41.95 16.76
C LYS A 814 2.89 -42.68 15.86
N GLY A 815 2.34 -43.41 14.88
CA GLY A 815 3.13 -44.08 13.83
C GLY A 815 3.86 -43.11 12.90
N CYS A 816 4.66 -43.67 11.98
CA CYS A 816 5.53 -42.89 11.09
C CYS A 816 4.76 -41.88 10.22
N TYR A 817 5.32 -40.68 10.13
CA TYR A 817 4.83 -39.60 9.26
C TYR A 817 5.99 -38.86 8.58
N VAL A 818 5.70 -38.14 7.50
CA VAL A 818 6.72 -37.40 6.74
C VAL A 818 7.46 -36.38 7.63
N GLY A 819 8.78 -36.48 7.68
CA GLY A 819 9.64 -35.54 8.41
C GLY A 819 9.77 -35.82 9.92
N GLN A 820 9.28 -36.97 10.40
CA GLN A 820 9.30 -37.37 11.81
C GLN A 820 10.72 -37.45 12.40
N GLU A 821 11.70 -37.93 11.64
CA GLU A 821 13.02 -38.29 12.15
C GLU A 821 13.73 -37.10 12.78
N LEU A 822 13.65 -35.92 12.15
CA LEU A 822 14.24 -34.73 12.72
C LEU A 822 13.49 -34.24 13.95
N THR A 823 12.17 -34.25 13.92
CA THR A 823 11.31 -33.77 15.00
C THR A 823 11.56 -34.57 16.28
N ILE A 824 11.56 -35.90 16.17
CA ILE A 824 11.89 -36.82 17.27
C ILE A 824 13.33 -36.64 17.72
N ARG A 825 14.27 -36.52 16.77
CA ARG A 825 15.68 -36.29 17.10
C ARG A 825 15.88 -35.01 17.89
N THR A 826 15.21 -33.92 17.52
CA THR A 826 15.28 -32.65 18.26
C THR A 826 14.66 -32.81 19.64
N LYS A 827 13.53 -33.53 19.78
CA LYS A 827 12.90 -33.81 21.08
C LYS A 827 13.79 -34.62 22.04
N HIS A 828 14.51 -35.63 21.54
CA HIS A 828 15.30 -36.53 22.39
C HIS A 828 16.79 -36.17 22.51
N ARG A 829 17.40 -35.49 21.53
CA ARG A 829 18.85 -35.19 21.54
C ARG A 829 19.22 -33.93 22.33
N GLY A 830 18.27 -33.12 22.76
CA GLY A 830 18.58 -32.02 23.67
C GLY A 830 17.56 -30.90 23.73
N VAL A 831 18.02 -29.82 24.33
CA VAL A 831 17.26 -28.61 24.63
C VAL A 831 16.93 -27.81 23.37
N VAL A 832 15.66 -27.45 23.19
CA VAL A 832 15.21 -26.47 22.19
C VAL A 832 15.56 -25.06 22.68
N ARG A 833 16.60 -24.47 22.09
CA ARG A 833 17.14 -23.17 22.51
C ARG A 833 16.45 -21.96 21.88
N LYS A 834 15.82 -22.15 20.72
CA LYS A 834 15.15 -21.09 19.97
C LYS A 834 13.65 -21.33 19.94
N ARG A 835 12.86 -20.32 20.28
CA ARG A 835 11.40 -20.39 20.23
C ARG A 835 10.82 -19.09 19.71
N ILE A 836 9.68 -19.20 19.03
CA ILE A 836 8.87 -18.02 18.71
C ILE A 836 8.31 -17.47 20.02
N LEU A 837 8.58 -16.19 20.28
CA LEU A 837 8.08 -15.45 21.44
C LEU A 837 7.40 -14.16 20.98
N PRO A 838 6.41 -13.67 21.74
CA PRO A 838 5.90 -12.33 21.57
C PRO A 838 6.94 -11.29 21.98
N CYS A 839 7.00 -10.22 21.20
CA CYS A 839 7.96 -9.14 21.34
C CYS A 839 7.24 -7.79 21.29
N VAL A 840 7.75 -6.83 22.06
CA VAL A 840 7.33 -5.41 22.00
C VAL A 840 8.52 -4.59 21.52
N ILE A 841 8.29 -3.72 20.54
CA ILE A 841 9.28 -2.72 20.11
C ILE A 841 9.10 -1.42 20.89
N TYR A 842 10.20 -0.71 21.13
CA TYR A 842 10.18 0.55 21.86
C TYR A 842 11.33 1.47 21.43
N GLU A 843 11.14 2.77 21.64
CA GLU A 843 12.13 3.79 21.29
C GLU A 843 13.42 3.66 22.12
N LYS A 844 14.55 4.12 21.57
CA LYS A 844 15.88 3.91 22.18
C LYS A 844 16.07 4.65 23.50
N ASP A 845 15.43 5.79 23.63
CA ASP A 845 15.44 6.69 24.79
C ASP A 845 14.42 6.28 25.87
N LYS A 846 13.48 5.38 25.55
CA LYS A 846 12.51 4.83 26.50
C LYS A 846 13.04 3.60 27.21
N ALA A 847 12.59 3.42 28.46
CA ALA A 847 12.88 2.22 29.23
C ALA A 847 12.14 1.00 28.65
N ALA A 848 12.70 -0.19 28.83
CA ALA A 848 12.10 -1.41 28.32
C ALA A 848 10.71 -1.65 28.96
N PRO A 849 9.67 -1.97 28.15
CA PRO A 849 8.30 -2.07 28.65
C PRO A 849 8.17 -3.18 29.71
N PRO A 850 7.44 -2.95 30.82
CA PRO A 850 7.34 -3.93 31.90
C PRO A 850 6.47 -5.13 31.54
N SER A 851 5.49 -4.94 30.66
CA SER A 851 4.49 -5.95 30.26
C SER A 851 4.25 -5.97 28.76
N LEU A 852 3.74 -7.09 28.26
CA LEU A 852 3.28 -7.25 26.88
C LEU A 852 1.89 -6.60 26.75
N HIS A 853 1.81 -5.48 26.02
CA HIS A 853 0.56 -4.78 25.74
C HIS A 853 0.63 -4.19 24.33
N TYR A 854 -0.53 -4.14 23.67
CA TYR A 854 -0.67 -3.52 22.37
C TYR A 854 -0.95 -2.02 22.53
N GLU A 855 -0.25 -1.20 21.75
CA GLU A 855 -0.48 0.23 21.63
C GLU A 855 -0.73 0.54 20.14
N PRO A 856 -1.94 1.01 19.76
CA PRO A 856 -2.26 1.32 18.37
C PRO A 856 -1.57 2.60 17.86
N GLU A 857 -1.12 3.48 18.77
CA GLU A 857 -0.50 4.76 18.47
C GLU A 857 0.80 4.93 19.27
N SER A 858 1.95 4.71 18.64
CA SER A 858 3.14 5.46 19.04
C SER A 858 2.88 6.90 18.63
N GLY A 859 2.69 7.81 19.59
CA GLY A 859 2.13 9.17 19.43
C GLY A 859 2.88 10.17 18.54
N SER A 860 3.65 9.74 17.53
CA SER A 860 4.17 10.57 16.46
C SER A 860 4.02 9.88 15.09
N PRO A 861 3.68 10.60 14.00
CA PRO A 861 3.64 10.06 12.62
C PRO A 861 4.98 9.54 12.07
N GLU A 862 6.06 9.75 12.82
CA GLU A 862 7.44 9.35 12.52
C GLU A 862 7.86 8.11 13.31
N ALA A 863 7.03 7.66 14.26
CA ALA A 863 7.37 6.52 15.09
C ALA A 863 7.28 5.21 14.30
N LEU A 864 8.31 4.41 14.49
CA LEU A 864 8.51 3.18 13.75
C LEU A 864 7.57 2.09 14.26
N THR A 865 6.72 1.56 13.40
CA THR A 865 5.82 0.46 13.75
C THR A 865 6.42 -0.90 13.40
N ALA A 866 5.96 -1.94 14.08
CA ALA A 866 6.48 -3.29 14.04
C ALA A 866 6.23 -3.98 12.67
N ASP A 867 5.23 -3.52 11.91
CA ASP A 867 4.94 -3.94 10.53
C ASP A 867 5.93 -3.36 9.51
N MET A 868 6.63 -2.27 9.83
CA MET A 868 7.67 -1.69 8.96
C MET A 868 9.00 -2.47 9.02
N ILE A 869 9.19 -3.33 10.02
CA ILE A 869 10.43 -4.06 10.24
C ILE A 869 10.49 -5.26 9.28
N PRO A 870 11.52 -5.36 8.42
CA PRO A 870 11.62 -6.48 7.48
C PRO A 870 11.68 -7.83 8.20
N THR A 871 10.99 -8.82 7.65
CA THR A 871 11.06 -10.22 8.11
C THR A 871 12.50 -10.74 8.08
N GLU A 872 12.85 -11.57 9.06
CA GLU A 872 14.20 -12.10 9.30
C GLU A 872 15.27 -11.09 9.74
N THR A 873 14.90 -9.85 10.09
CA THR A 873 15.84 -8.87 10.69
C THR A 873 16.49 -9.46 11.95
N SER A 874 17.82 -9.36 12.07
CA SER A 874 18.56 -9.95 13.19
C SER A 874 18.36 -9.15 14.47
N ILE A 875 18.09 -9.84 15.58
CA ILE A 875 18.03 -9.26 16.92
C ILE A 875 19.43 -9.35 17.55
N GLY A 876 20.01 -8.21 17.91
CA GLY A 876 21.31 -8.09 18.59
C GLY A 876 21.17 -7.59 20.03
N ARG A 877 22.21 -7.78 20.86
CA ARG A 877 22.27 -7.16 22.20
C ARG A 877 22.77 -5.72 22.03
N SER A 878 22.03 -4.76 22.58
CA SER A 878 22.35 -3.34 22.44
C SER A 878 23.74 -3.02 23.01
N GLY A 879 24.52 -2.24 22.27
CA GLY A 879 25.86 -1.79 22.68
C GLY A 879 26.95 -2.87 22.79
N LYS A 880 26.67 -4.13 22.43
CA LYS A 880 27.63 -5.25 22.53
C LYS A 880 27.70 -6.05 21.23
N ARG A 881 28.90 -6.15 20.65
CA ARG A 881 29.15 -7.11 19.56
C ARG A 881 29.11 -8.53 20.12
N GLY A 882 28.26 -9.37 19.55
CA GLY A 882 28.07 -10.73 20.03
C GLY A 882 27.28 -11.60 19.08
N ARG A 883 26.97 -12.81 19.53
CA ARG A 883 26.10 -13.74 18.81
C ARG A 883 24.68 -13.15 18.72
N SER A 884 24.07 -13.26 17.54
CA SER A 884 22.65 -12.89 17.33
C SER A 884 21.75 -13.58 18.36
N ALA A 885 20.88 -12.79 18.99
CA ALA A 885 19.93 -13.19 20.00
C ALA A 885 18.66 -13.81 19.40
N GLY A 886 18.34 -13.49 18.14
CA GLY A 886 17.17 -14.00 17.45
C GLY A 886 16.95 -13.37 16.08
N LYS A 887 15.77 -13.61 15.50
CA LYS A 887 15.30 -12.98 14.26
C LYS A 887 13.87 -12.49 14.42
N TRP A 888 13.56 -11.32 13.86
CA TRP A 888 12.21 -10.81 13.72
C TRP A 888 11.41 -11.63 12.70
N LEU A 889 10.11 -11.85 12.94
CA LEU A 889 9.23 -12.54 12.00
C LEU A 889 8.23 -11.55 11.38
N ARG A 890 7.29 -11.05 12.19
CA ARG A 890 6.25 -10.13 11.78
C ARG A 890 5.70 -9.36 12.99
N GLY A 891 5.16 -8.17 12.78
CA GLY A 891 4.45 -7.41 13.81
C GLY A 891 3.35 -6.52 13.25
N VAL A 892 2.65 -5.85 14.17
CA VAL A 892 1.60 -4.85 13.96
C VAL A 892 1.64 -3.85 15.12
N GLY A 893 1.53 -2.55 14.83
CA GLY A 893 1.65 -1.50 15.86
C GLY A 893 2.98 -1.59 16.61
N ASN A 894 2.97 -1.77 17.92
CA ASN A 894 4.18 -1.93 18.74
C ASN A 894 4.54 -3.40 19.08
N ILE A 895 3.76 -4.39 18.65
CA ILE A 895 3.97 -5.80 19.01
C ILE A 895 4.27 -6.68 17.79
N GLY A 896 4.85 -7.86 18.03
CA GLY A 896 5.03 -8.87 17.00
C GLY A 896 5.61 -10.16 17.54
N LEU A 897 6.07 -11.03 16.65
CA LEU A 897 6.69 -12.30 16.96
C LEU A 897 8.17 -12.31 16.53
N GLY A 898 9.03 -12.87 17.39
CA GLY A 898 10.44 -13.09 17.10
C GLY A 898 10.87 -14.53 17.40
N LEU A 899 11.75 -15.08 16.57
CA LEU A 899 12.45 -16.33 16.86
C LEU A 899 13.63 -16.04 17.79
N CYS A 900 13.42 -16.19 19.08
CA CYS A 900 14.33 -15.76 20.14
C CYS A 900 15.11 -16.94 20.73
N ARG A 901 16.39 -16.71 21.08
CA ARG A 901 17.18 -17.62 21.91
C ARG A 901 16.83 -17.42 23.38
N LEU A 902 16.30 -18.45 24.01
CA LEU A 902 15.81 -18.39 25.38
C LEU A 902 16.92 -17.97 26.36
N GLU A 903 18.09 -18.58 26.26
CA GLU A 903 19.23 -18.33 27.17
C GLU A 903 19.89 -16.94 27.02
N ILE A 904 19.53 -16.21 25.95
CA ILE A 904 20.08 -14.87 25.66
C ILE A 904 19.06 -13.79 25.98
N MET A 905 17.80 -13.95 25.58
CA MET A 905 16.79 -12.89 25.66
C MET A 905 15.86 -12.99 26.87
N THR A 906 15.91 -14.11 27.61
CA THR A 906 14.95 -14.40 28.67
C THR A 906 15.64 -14.98 29.90
N ASP A 907 14.93 -14.97 31.01
CA ASP A 907 15.30 -15.60 32.28
C ASP A 907 15.11 -17.13 32.30
N VAL A 908 14.61 -17.72 31.20
CA VAL A 908 14.36 -19.16 31.12
C VAL A 908 15.67 -19.95 31.19
N VAL A 909 15.80 -20.76 32.24
CA VAL A 909 16.93 -21.66 32.43
C VAL A 909 16.66 -22.98 31.72
N LEU A 910 17.62 -23.41 30.90
CA LEU A 910 17.52 -24.64 30.13
C LEU A 910 18.20 -25.82 30.86
N PRO A 911 17.65 -27.05 30.78
CA PRO A 911 18.18 -28.19 31.52
C PRO A 911 19.58 -28.61 31.04
N GLY A 912 20.49 -28.86 32.00
CA GLY A 912 21.86 -29.31 31.75
C GLY A 912 22.92 -28.19 31.65
N GLU A 913 22.55 -26.92 31.84
CA GLU A 913 23.50 -25.80 31.87
C GLU A 913 23.71 -25.29 33.31
N GLN A 914 24.87 -25.61 33.89
CA GLN A 914 25.36 -25.02 35.16
C GLN A 914 26.29 -23.80 34.93
N ALA A 915 26.37 -23.29 33.70
CA ALA A 915 27.31 -22.24 33.31
C ALA A 915 26.60 -21.02 32.71
N ALA A 916 26.36 -20.01 33.56
CA ALA A 916 26.02 -18.63 33.24
C ALA A 916 24.93 -18.42 32.17
N ALA A 917 23.67 -18.24 32.61
CA ALA A 917 22.69 -17.51 31.82
C ALA A 917 23.38 -16.24 31.27
N THR A 918 23.40 -16.10 29.94
CA THR A 918 24.08 -14.96 29.30
C THR A 918 23.23 -13.69 29.45
N PHE A 919 21.92 -13.92 29.63
CA PHE A 919 20.93 -12.95 30.04
C PHE A 919 21.22 -12.45 31.47
N LYS A 920 21.23 -11.13 31.62
CA LYS A 920 21.29 -10.42 32.89
C LYS A 920 20.10 -9.48 32.94
N ASP A 921 19.54 -9.30 34.13
CA ASP A 921 18.48 -8.32 34.33
C ASP A 921 18.96 -6.93 33.90
N GLY A 922 18.16 -6.24 33.08
CA GLY A 922 18.53 -4.99 32.40
C GLY A 922 19.23 -5.13 31.04
N ASP A 923 19.37 -6.34 30.48
CA ASP A 923 19.84 -6.49 29.09
C ASP A 923 18.81 -5.94 28.08
N GLU A 924 19.30 -5.10 27.17
CA GLU A 924 18.50 -4.54 26.07
C GLU A 924 18.89 -5.16 24.73
N PHE A 925 17.90 -5.28 23.84
CA PHE A 925 18.07 -5.82 22.49
C PHE A 925 17.60 -4.83 21.43
N GLU A 926 18.17 -4.95 20.24
CA GLU A 926 17.96 -4.00 19.15
C GLU A 926 17.85 -4.73 17.81
N LEU A 927 17.00 -4.18 16.94
CA LEU A 927 16.83 -4.55 15.54
C LEU A 927 17.46 -3.45 14.69
N GLU A 928 18.30 -3.83 13.71
CA GLU A 928 18.93 -2.89 12.78
C GLU A 928 18.73 -3.37 11.33
N TRP A 929 18.30 -2.49 10.43
CA TRP A 929 18.14 -2.77 9.00
C TRP A 929 18.37 -1.50 8.15
N GLY A 930 18.57 -1.67 6.85
CA GLY A 930 18.93 -0.58 5.92
C GLY A 930 20.40 -0.60 5.49
N GLU A 931 20.75 0.25 4.52
CA GLU A 931 22.12 0.41 4.01
C GLU A 931 22.97 1.26 4.96
N GLU A 932 24.31 1.23 4.84
CA GLU A 932 25.22 1.88 5.80
C GLU A 932 24.96 3.39 6.00
N ASP A 933 24.47 4.07 4.97
CA ASP A 933 24.19 5.50 5.00
C ASP A 933 22.77 5.85 5.50
N ASN A 934 21.88 4.87 5.70
CA ASN A 934 20.49 5.09 6.16
C ASN A 934 19.96 3.90 7.00
N LYS A 935 20.63 3.59 8.13
CA LYS A 935 20.25 2.49 9.03
C LYS A 935 19.09 2.89 9.95
N SER A 936 17.97 2.20 9.83
CA SER A 936 16.87 2.23 10.79
C SER A 936 17.16 1.25 11.94
N SER A 937 16.76 1.63 13.15
CA SER A 937 16.97 0.78 14.32
C SER A 937 15.98 1.06 15.45
N VAL A 938 15.55 0.01 16.15
CA VAL A 938 14.57 0.08 17.24
C VAL A 938 14.90 -0.94 18.33
N LYS A 939 14.62 -0.63 19.59
CA LYS A 939 14.79 -1.60 20.68
C LYS A 939 13.64 -2.59 20.69
N VAL A 940 13.90 -3.80 21.18
CA VAL A 940 12.93 -4.89 21.26
C VAL A 940 13.08 -5.67 22.55
N LYS A 941 11.96 -6.04 23.17
CA LYS A 941 11.91 -6.92 24.35
C LYS A 941 11.03 -8.13 24.06
N ALA A 942 11.54 -9.32 24.34
CA ALA A 942 10.79 -10.56 24.25
C ALA A 942 10.11 -10.91 25.58
N PHE A 943 8.92 -11.50 25.51
CA PHE A 943 8.16 -11.96 26.66
C PHE A 943 7.91 -13.47 26.54
N VAL A 944 7.94 -14.19 27.67
CA VAL A 944 7.64 -15.62 27.71
C VAL A 944 6.23 -15.81 28.28
N PRO A 945 5.24 -16.22 27.47
CA PRO A 945 3.88 -16.45 27.97
C PRO A 945 3.85 -17.51 29.08
N ASP A 946 2.95 -17.35 30.05
CA ASP A 946 2.84 -18.24 31.21
C ASP A 946 2.54 -19.70 30.84
N TRP A 947 1.75 -19.92 29.78
CA TRP A 947 1.45 -21.26 29.28
C TRP A 947 2.71 -21.94 28.73
N LEU A 948 3.58 -21.20 28.05
CA LEU A 948 4.84 -21.71 27.52
C LEU A 948 5.83 -21.95 28.65
N ARG A 949 5.94 -21.01 29.61
CA ARG A 949 6.81 -21.17 30.79
C ARG A 949 6.48 -22.44 31.57
N ARG A 950 5.20 -22.65 31.90
CA ARG A 950 4.74 -23.88 32.56
C ARG A 950 5.06 -25.13 31.74
N GLY A 951 4.79 -25.11 30.43
CA GLY A 951 5.11 -26.23 29.55
C GLY A 951 6.61 -26.55 29.48
N LEU A 952 7.48 -25.54 29.56
CA LEU A 952 8.93 -25.72 29.60
C LEU A 952 9.40 -26.29 30.95
N GLU A 953 8.84 -25.83 32.07
CA GLU A 953 9.12 -26.34 33.41
C GLU A 953 8.65 -27.79 33.59
N GLU A 954 7.48 -28.14 33.05
CA GLU A 954 6.96 -29.52 33.05
C GLU A 954 7.86 -30.48 32.28
N GLN A 955 8.51 -30.03 31.21
CA GLN A 955 9.49 -30.84 30.49
C GLN A 955 10.81 -31.03 31.24
N GLN A 956 11.08 -30.22 32.28
CA GLN A 956 12.26 -30.34 33.14
C GLN A 956 12.04 -31.27 34.33
N ARG A 957 10.78 -31.49 34.72
CA ARG A 957 10.37 -32.45 35.76
C ARG A 957 10.27 -33.85 35.15
#